data_AF-A0A6I5H7A8-F1
#
_entry.id   AF-A0A6I5H7A8-F1
#
_cell.length_a   1.000
_cell.length_b   1.000
_cell.length_c   1.000
_cell.angle_alpha   90.00
_cell.angle_beta   90.00
_cell.angle_gamma   90.00
#
_symmetry.space_group_name_H-M   'P 1'
#
loop_
_entity.id
_entity.type
_entity.pdbx_description
1 polymer ?
#
loop_
_entity_poly.entity_id
_entity_poly.type
_entity_poly.pdbx_seq_one_letter_code
_entity_poly.pdbx_strand_id
1 'polypeptide(L)'
;MESDGTRDARGTQPNAVPRPAAPADVPPVPPDAPPPYTGGAAPHGHLSVPPRPTRAPGTQAPGSLPPYAAPPRSPVADWLDEPRPAAEPGIWRYGYRRPGAAHREQRLAPVTIVGFFVPLAVGLFVWSLWRHGSVPYQWAVLKLLTPDDWWWAGTTSPKGYQGAEAVTVADGVFFAILLFAMARLGSWSDIIRHIVTRRAQPGRALTAALGALVALAFVFPSAFGLGWNALPVQDPLFSLIVLITGDYEVFGSVLLTDGLYALITLLVLWPFARVGGWWSLAKETVAARGRPEAPQVGEPAAERRPSHWPELREAGQHQAADVLTSELHAGRMNDVDCTRVGHMWAVARARARLTSFTETVLREGAAAWTHPSGDRDLSGRSARHDLLSGQVRIGQWSAGERTPLAYGGAGAALGPDTLGTSLLAVGPSGSGKTHHLIRPVVESLGLQALAGRCAVITVCSAGTPLGPDSAFDVVVRLGDPASRYDLDPYADSDDPDEVAAFLAESLAGDLDAVSGHRAVTALAQLLGPYRAAYGRFPSLPRLRELLEGDPSVLAALRAELVGDEHIAMRRELDARARQTGSAGDPGPVLADRLAVLDRPAFAEFFGADRGKVRPFSLSAVGQHPLRVRIELPDRGYDEASRLITRLLLAQFAAVVATGERTHFACLVLDDATGVVTAESVRRIQRLRSRNAGVVLALRTVGDMSEALHGPLYAAVGCRMAFSGVTTWDGSRFADAWGTQWVETRDVARHTVFADQPMTRAIHALRKLVTGKAVTTEAVTVRQVERERWSASELAHGVPPGHAVLSLTTVQGEHAPPLLVDLRA
;
A
#
# COMPACT_ATOMS: atom_id res chain seq x y z
N MET A 1 57.39 -9.25 -19.39
CA MET A 1 57.19 -7.97 -18.69
C MET A 1 56.97 -8.30 -17.24
N GLU A 2 58.01 -8.13 -16.43
CA GLU A 2 57.91 -8.29 -14.97
C GLU A 2 57.19 -7.10 -14.31
N SER A 3 56.51 -7.34 -13.20
CA SER A 3 57.01 -6.85 -11.90
C SER A 3 56.22 -7.45 -10.73
N ASP A 4 56.96 -8.04 -9.80
CA ASP A 4 56.46 -8.49 -8.50
C ASP A 4 56.15 -7.32 -7.57
N GLY A 5 55.29 -7.57 -6.57
CA GLY A 5 54.78 -6.56 -5.63
C GLY A 5 54.59 -7.04 -4.19
N THR A 6 55.41 -7.98 -3.69
CA THR A 6 55.44 -8.33 -2.27
C THR A 6 56.08 -7.23 -1.42
N ARG A 7 55.38 -6.72 -0.40
CA ARG A 7 56.03 -6.12 0.80
C ARG A 7 55.25 -6.38 2.09
N ASP A 8 56.00 -6.77 3.10
CA ASP A 8 55.57 -7.15 4.45
C ASP A 8 55.08 -6.00 5.33
N ALA A 9 54.36 -6.39 6.38
CA ALA A 9 53.98 -5.54 7.49
C ALA A 9 55.17 -5.20 8.43
N ARG A 10 55.14 -3.99 9.01
CA ARG A 10 55.69 -3.66 10.34
C ARG A 10 54.92 -2.46 10.90
N GLY A 11 54.42 -2.60 12.12
CA GLY A 11 53.52 -1.61 12.73
C GLY A 11 54.21 -0.52 13.54
N THR A 12 53.42 0.50 13.88
CA THR A 12 53.70 1.50 14.94
C THR A 12 52.41 1.78 15.72
N GLN A 13 52.56 2.30 16.94
CA GLN A 13 51.61 2.15 18.05
C GLN A 13 50.34 3.04 17.96
N PRO A 14 49.21 2.61 18.54
CA PRO A 14 48.04 3.46 18.74
C PRO A 14 48.21 4.35 19.98
N ASN A 15 47.85 5.63 19.87
CA ASN A 15 47.88 6.58 20.99
C ASN A 15 46.50 6.66 21.68
N ALA A 16 46.48 6.95 22.99
CA ALA A 16 45.37 6.62 23.87
C ALA A 16 44.13 7.54 23.81
N VAL A 17 42.96 6.96 24.10
CA VAL A 17 41.68 7.67 24.33
C VAL A 17 41.41 7.75 25.85
N PRO A 18 41.00 8.90 26.43
CA PRO A 18 40.74 9.02 27.86
C PRO A 18 39.43 8.33 28.30
N ARG A 19 39.47 7.60 29.42
CA ARG A 19 38.27 7.08 30.12
C ARG A 19 37.66 8.14 31.06
N PRO A 20 36.33 8.16 31.23
CA PRO A 20 35.69 8.58 32.48
C PRO A 20 35.73 7.45 33.53
N ALA A 21 35.75 7.80 34.81
CA ALA A 21 35.88 6.86 35.92
C ALA A 21 34.53 6.40 36.52
N ALA A 22 34.55 5.23 37.18
CA ALA A 22 33.53 4.78 38.14
C ALA A 22 34.11 4.78 39.56
N PRO A 23 33.28 5.03 40.58
CA PRO A 23 33.08 4.08 41.69
C PRO A 23 31.62 4.05 42.20
N ALA A 24 31.13 3.14 43.04
CA ALA A 24 31.54 1.80 43.49
C ALA A 24 30.30 1.11 44.16
N ASP A 25 30.47 -0.15 44.62
CA ASP A 25 29.42 -1.10 44.99
C ASP A 25 28.63 -0.85 46.29
N VAL A 26 27.36 -1.33 46.31
CA VAL A 26 26.64 -1.77 47.53
C VAL A 26 25.74 -2.98 47.18
N PRO A 27 25.79 -4.12 47.91
CA PRO A 27 24.97 -5.31 47.65
C PRO A 27 23.84 -5.48 48.72
N PRO A 28 23.11 -6.61 48.87
CA PRO A 28 21.67 -6.68 48.52
C PRO A 28 20.74 -7.06 49.71
N VAL A 29 19.41 -7.15 49.50
CA VAL A 29 18.42 -8.10 50.13
C VAL A 29 16.94 -7.73 49.79
N PRO A 30 16.04 -8.70 49.51
CA PRO A 30 14.57 -8.57 49.45
C PRO A 30 13.87 -9.46 50.54
N PRO A 31 12.52 -9.73 50.60
CA PRO A 31 11.32 -9.14 49.96
C PRO A 31 10.13 -8.84 50.96
N ASP A 32 8.93 -8.57 50.40
CA ASP A 32 7.55 -8.84 50.91
C ASP A 32 6.74 -7.94 51.92
N ALA A 33 5.60 -7.45 51.38
CA ALA A 33 4.22 -7.34 51.93
C ALA A 33 3.78 -6.30 53.03
N PRO A 34 2.51 -5.78 52.97
CA PRO A 34 1.90 -4.76 53.88
C PRO A 34 0.94 -5.37 54.93
N PRO A 35 0.37 -4.69 55.99
CA PRO A 35 -0.65 -3.60 55.93
C PRO A 35 -0.65 -2.64 57.20
N PRO A 36 -1.76 -2.17 57.82
CA PRO A 36 -2.87 -1.27 57.40
C PRO A 36 -3.07 0.04 58.25
N TYR A 37 -4.05 0.86 57.83
CA TYR A 37 -4.80 1.95 58.50
C TYR A 37 -4.77 2.15 60.04
N THR A 38 -4.66 3.43 60.47
CA THR A 38 -5.49 4.22 61.45
C THR A 38 -4.80 5.58 61.71
N GLY A 39 -5.40 6.69 62.18
CA GLY A 39 -6.80 7.04 62.45
C GLY A 39 -6.94 8.23 63.44
N GLY A 40 -7.32 9.43 62.97
CA GLY A 40 -7.60 10.63 63.82
C GLY A 40 -6.35 11.38 64.35
N ALA A 41 -6.42 12.64 64.82
CA ALA A 41 -7.49 13.65 64.82
C ALA A 41 -6.89 15.09 64.92
N ALA A 42 -7.72 16.13 64.79
CA ALA A 42 -7.38 17.56 64.66
C ALA A 42 -7.09 18.26 66.05
N PRO A 43 -7.00 19.61 66.27
CA PRO A 43 -7.73 20.68 65.54
C PRO A 43 -7.20 22.16 65.47
N HIS A 44 -7.92 22.97 64.65
CA HIS A 44 -8.09 24.45 64.61
C HIS A 44 -6.86 25.39 64.44
N GLY A 45 -6.88 26.49 63.65
CA GLY A 45 -7.88 27.17 62.78
C GLY A 45 -7.16 28.31 61.99
N HIS A 46 -7.74 29.35 61.35
CA HIS A 46 -9.12 29.83 61.05
C HIS A 46 -9.05 30.88 59.89
N LEU A 47 -10.20 31.43 59.44
CA LEU A 47 -10.40 32.54 58.46
C LEU A 47 -10.15 32.23 56.95
N SER A 48 -11.00 32.60 55.98
CA SER A 48 -12.36 33.18 55.97
C SER A 48 -13.02 33.06 54.56
N VAL A 49 -14.37 32.94 54.48
CA VAL A 49 -15.15 32.50 53.27
C VAL A 49 -16.55 33.17 53.23
N PRO A 50 -16.97 33.87 52.14
CA PRO A 50 -18.00 33.36 51.18
C PRO A 50 -17.91 33.98 49.74
N PRO A 51 -18.82 33.76 48.75
CA PRO A 51 -20.03 32.91 48.70
C PRO A 51 -20.08 31.87 47.54
N ARG A 52 -21.21 31.17 47.46
CA ARG A 52 -21.45 29.84 46.86
C ARG A 52 -22.59 29.86 45.83
N PRO A 53 -22.52 29.09 44.74
CA PRO A 53 -23.72 28.64 44.02
C PRO A 53 -24.25 27.30 44.53
N THR A 54 -25.57 27.19 44.61
CA THR A 54 -26.33 26.10 45.21
C THR A 54 -26.77 25.02 44.20
N ARG A 55 -26.15 23.83 44.22
CA ARG A 55 -26.86 22.52 44.16
C ARG A 55 -25.94 21.32 44.38
N ALA A 56 -26.49 20.25 44.94
CA ALA A 56 -25.90 18.91 44.94
C ALA A 56 -26.24 18.16 43.63
N PRO A 57 -25.48 17.11 43.25
CA PRO A 57 -25.81 16.30 42.09
C PRO A 57 -27.02 15.41 42.38
N GLY A 58 -28.18 15.78 41.84
CA GLY A 58 -29.42 15.01 42.00
C GLY A 58 -30.62 15.67 41.31
N THR A 59 -31.18 14.99 40.30
CA THR A 59 -32.50 15.21 39.67
C THR A 59 -32.81 16.59 39.04
N GLN A 60 -32.74 16.63 37.71
CA GLN A 60 -33.81 17.11 36.82
C GLN A 60 -34.07 15.95 35.82
N ALA A 61 -35.27 15.36 35.78
CA ALA A 61 -36.51 15.82 35.14
C ALA A 61 -36.54 15.53 33.62
N PRO A 62 -37.62 14.92 33.08
CA PRO A 62 -37.60 14.29 31.75
C PRO A 62 -37.73 15.33 30.63
N GLY A 63 -36.79 15.35 29.68
CA GLY A 63 -36.81 16.38 28.63
C GLY A 63 -35.71 16.35 27.57
N SER A 64 -34.87 15.31 27.52
CA SER A 64 -34.02 15.05 26.35
C SER A 64 -33.61 13.58 26.33
N LEU A 65 -34.10 12.85 25.33
CA LEU A 65 -33.53 11.54 25.02
C LEU A 65 -32.05 11.77 24.67
N PRO A 66 -31.09 11.04 25.27
CA PRO A 66 -29.77 10.95 24.66
C PRO A 66 -29.97 10.43 23.23
N PRO A 67 -29.22 10.92 22.22
CA PRO A 67 -29.33 10.40 20.86
C PRO A 67 -29.12 8.89 20.96
N TYR A 68 -30.15 8.14 20.54
CA TYR A 68 -30.34 6.72 20.82
C TYR A 68 -28.99 6.00 20.80
N ALA A 69 -28.49 5.64 21.98
CA ALA A 69 -27.19 4.99 22.09
C ALA A 69 -27.30 3.69 21.28
N ALA A 70 -26.71 3.69 20.09
CA ALA A 70 -26.86 2.59 19.16
C ALA A 70 -26.46 1.31 19.90
N PRO A 71 -27.22 0.21 19.74
CA PRO A 71 -26.89 -1.03 20.42
C PRO A 71 -25.42 -1.37 20.17
N PRO A 72 -24.68 -1.88 21.18
CA PRO A 72 -23.25 -2.12 21.06
C PRO A 72 -23.01 -2.96 19.82
N ARG A 73 -22.33 -2.36 18.84
CA ARG A 73 -22.18 -2.98 17.52
C ARG A 73 -21.29 -4.20 17.64
N SER A 74 -21.65 -5.24 16.90
CA SER A 74 -20.78 -6.40 16.74
C SER A 74 -19.47 -5.94 16.10
N PRO A 75 -18.29 -6.30 16.66
CA PRO A 75 -17.01 -5.87 16.11
C PRO A 75 -16.80 -6.39 14.67
N VAL A 76 -17.47 -7.49 14.31
CA VAL A 76 -17.47 -8.05 12.96
C VAL A 76 -18.35 -7.22 12.02
N ALA A 77 -19.43 -6.60 12.52
CA ALA A 77 -20.25 -5.67 11.73
C ALA A 77 -19.50 -4.37 11.43
N ASP A 78 -18.80 -3.80 12.42
CA ASP A 78 -17.93 -2.63 12.17
C ASP A 78 -16.75 -2.99 11.23
N TRP A 79 -16.17 -4.20 11.34
CA TRP A 79 -15.17 -4.70 10.37
C TRP A 79 -15.72 -4.87 8.95
N LEU A 80 -16.96 -5.34 8.78
CA LEU A 80 -17.63 -5.40 7.48
C LEU A 80 -17.86 -4.00 6.90
N ASP A 81 -18.31 -3.06 7.73
CA ASP A 81 -18.68 -1.71 7.31
C ASP A 81 -17.47 -0.76 7.09
N GLU A 82 -16.28 -1.09 7.62
CA GLU A 82 -15.07 -0.27 7.42
C GLU A 82 -14.70 -0.16 5.92
N PRO A 83 -14.50 1.05 5.38
CA PRO A 83 -14.22 1.25 3.97
C PRO A 83 -12.90 0.60 3.51
N ARG A 84 -12.97 -0.07 2.36
CA ARG A 84 -11.84 -0.70 1.64
C ARG A 84 -11.72 -0.09 0.24
N PRO A 85 -11.21 1.15 0.12
CA PRO A 85 -11.09 1.80 -1.18
C PRO A 85 -10.12 1.04 -2.09
N ALA A 86 -10.35 1.11 -3.39
CA ALA A 86 -9.37 0.64 -4.37
C ALA A 86 -8.06 1.41 -4.18
N ALA A 87 -6.97 0.65 -4.01
CA ALA A 87 -5.64 1.16 -3.70
C ALA A 87 -4.59 0.37 -4.51
N GLU A 88 -3.45 1.01 -4.72
CA GLU A 88 -2.31 0.48 -5.47
C GLU A 88 -1.82 -0.86 -4.87
N PRO A 89 -1.20 -1.75 -5.66
CA PRO A 89 -0.85 -3.11 -5.22
C PRO A 89 -0.01 -3.14 -3.94
N GLY A 90 -0.32 -4.08 -3.04
CA GLY A 90 0.39 -4.22 -1.77
C GLY A 90 0.09 -3.15 -0.72
N ILE A 91 -0.78 -2.18 -0.98
CA ILE A 91 -1.35 -1.34 0.06
C ILE A 91 -2.42 -2.14 0.82
N TRP A 92 -2.29 -2.18 2.14
CA TRP A 92 -3.29 -2.70 3.07
C TRP A 92 -4.57 -1.87 3.00
N ARG A 93 -5.68 -2.44 2.52
CA ARG A 93 -6.91 -1.70 2.18
C ARG A 93 -7.84 -1.43 3.36
N TYR A 94 -7.85 -2.29 4.37
CA TYR A 94 -8.72 -2.14 5.54
C TYR A 94 -8.41 -0.87 6.33
N GLY A 95 -9.35 0.08 6.33
CA GLY A 95 -9.18 1.40 6.95
C GLY A 95 -8.20 2.33 6.21
N TYR A 96 -7.80 1.99 4.98
CA TYR A 96 -6.88 2.83 4.21
C TYR A 96 -7.54 4.15 3.83
N ARG A 97 -6.89 5.25 4.22
CA ARG A 97 -7.26 6.60 3.82
C ARG A 97 -6.14 7.15 2.97
N ARG A 98 -6.37 7.23 1.65
CA ARG A 98 -5.42 7.81 0.70
C ARG A 98 -4.95 9.17 1.26
N PRO A 99 -3.63 9.38 1.46
CA PRO A 99 -3.12 10.67 1.93
C PRO A 99 -3.60 11.78 1.01
N GLY A 100 -4.50 12.62 1.52
CA GLY A 100 -5.05 13.71 0.73
C GLY A 100 -3.93 14.66 0.31
N ALA A 101 -3.98 15.17 -0.92
CA ALA A 101 -3.01 16.14 -1.44
C ALA A 101 -2.86 17.42 -0.58
N ALA A 102 -3.75 17.60 0.41
CA ALA A 102 -3.69 18.59 1.47
C ALA A 102 -2.49 18.44 2.44
N HIS A 103 -1.85 17.26 2.55
CA HIS A 103 -0.80 17.03 3.56
C HIS A 103 0.62 17.51 3.18
N ARG A 104 0.82 17.98 1.94
CA ARG A 104 1.91 18.94 1.74
C ARG A 104 1.40 20.28 2.27
N GLU A 105 1.77 20.60 3.51
CA GLU A 105 1.86 21.97 3.99
C GLU A 105 2.75 22.76 3.01
N GLN A 106 2.15 23.26 1.93
CA GLN A 106 2.66 24.39 1.19
C GLN A 106 2.47 25.60 2.10
N ARG A 107 3.31 25.66 3.15
CA ARG A 107 3.69 26.91 3.80
C ARG A 107 3.97 27.86 2.65
N LEU A 108 3.20 28.95 2.59
CA LEU A 108 3.38 29.99 1.59
C LEU A 108 4.88 30.27 1.51
N ALA A 109 5.50 29.99 0.35
CA ALA A 109 6.91 30.27 0.18
C ALA A 109 7.10 31.75 0.56
N PRO A 110 8.12 32.13 1.35
CA PRO A 110 8.28 33.52 1.81
C PRO A 110 8.18 34.54 0.65
N VAL A 111 8.64 34.11 -0.53
CA VAL A 111 8.50 34.77 -1.84
C VAL A 111 7.06 35.23 -2.16
N THR A 112 6.03 34.42 -1.90
CA THR A 112 4.63 34.76 -2.22
C THR A 112 4.09 35.86 -1.29
N ILE A 113 4.49 35.87 -0.02
CA ILE A 113 4.12 36.90 0.96
C ILE A 113 4.85 38.21 0.62
N VAL A 114 6.15 38.15 0.31
CA VAL A 114 6.94 39.30 -0.16
C VAL A 114 6.34 39.88 -1.46
N GLY A 115 5.86 39.03 -2.38
CA GLY A 115 5.17 39.40 -3.62
C GLY A 115 3.82 40.11 -3.46
N PHE A 116 3.31 40.23 -2.23
CA PHE A 116 2.12 41.03 -1.89
C PHE A 116 2.49 42.37 -1.27
N PHE A 117 3.32 42.33 -0.22
CA PHE A 117 3.69 43.52 0.54
C PHE A 117 4.58 44.49 -0.25
N VAL A 118 5.44 43.99 -1.15
CA VAL A 118 6.32 44.88 -1.94
C VAL A 118 5.51 45.73 -2.94
N PRO A 119 4.62 45.18 -3.80
CA PRO A 119 3.74 46.00 -4.63
C PRO A 119 2.81 46.91 -3.83
N LEU A 120 2.33 46.46 -2.66
CA LEU A 120 1.50 47.28 -1.77
C LEU A 120 2.26 48.50 -1.25
N ALA A 121 3.47 48.32 -0.71
CA ALA A 121 4.29 49.40 -0.18
C ALA A 121 4.78 50.36 -1.27
N VAL A 122 5.18 49.84 -2.43
CA VAL A 122 5.55 50.67 -3.59
C VAL A 122 4.35 51.48 -4.09
N GLY A 123 3.17 50.87 -4.19
CA GLY A 123 1.94 51.56 -4.57
C GLY A 123 1.57 52.68 -3.59
N LEU A 124 1.58 52.41 -2.28
CA LEU A 124 1.34 53.41 -1.25
C LEU A 124 2.37 54.56 -1.28
N PHE A 125 3.64 54.26 -1.55
CA PHE A 125 4.69 55.28 -1.69
C PHE A 125 4.47 56.16 -2.93
N VAL A 126 4.15 55.56 -4.09
CA VAL A 126 3.83 56.30 -5.33
C VAL A 126 2.57 57.16 -5.15
N TRP A 127 1.53 56.62 -4.49
CA TRP A 127 0.32 57.37 -4.15
C TRP A 127 0.59 58.55 -3.22
N SER A 128 1.46 58.36 -2.22
CA SER A 128 1.90 59.42 -1.32
C SER A 128 2.63 60.54 -2.06
N LEU A 129 3.58 60.20 -2.94
CA LEU A 129 4.30 61.19 -3.77
C LEU A 129 3.36 61.97 -4.70
N TRP A 130 2.37 61.29 -5.28
CA TRP A 130 1.33 61.92 -6.11
C TRP A 130 0.50 62.92 -5.29
N ARG A 131 -0.04 62.49 -4.14
CA ARG A 131 -0.85 63.35 -3.25
C ARG A 131 -0.08 64.51 -2.62
N HIS A 132 1.23 64.39 -2.42
CA HIS A 132 2.10 65.49 -1.98
C HIS A 132 2.60 66.37 -3.14
N GLY A 133 2.09 66.17 -4.36
CA GLY A 133 2.44 66.98 -5.53
C GLY A 133 3.91 66.88 -5.93
N SER A 134 4.63 65.84 -5.49
CA SER A 134 6.07 65.69 -5.61
C SER A 134 6.51 65.07 -6.95
N VAL A 135 5.56 64.77 -7.85
CA VAL A 135 5.83 64.18 -9.16
C VAL A 135 6.01 65.32 -10.18
N PRO A 136 7.19 65.43 -10.83
CA PRO A 136 7.42 66.49 -11.80
C PRO A 136 6.46 66.35 -12.98
N TYR A 137 5.90 67.49 -13.42
CA TYR A 137 4.95 67.59 -14.54
C TYR A 137 3.60 66.87 -14.36
N GLN A 138 3.22 66.43 -13.15
CA GLN A 138 1.96 65.69 -12.89
C GLN A 138 0.69 66.35 -13.49
N TRP A 139 0.60 67.68 -13.45
CA TRP A 139 -0.52 68.46 -14.00
C TRP A 139 -0.32 68.93 -15.44
N ALA A 140 0.86 68.73 -16.04
CA ALA A 140 1.12 69.17 -17.41
C ALA A 140 0.32 68.36 -18.45
N VAL A 141 0.14 67.06 -18.21
CA VAL A 141 -0.70 66.19 -19.05
C VAL A 141 -2.17 66.57 -18.92
N LEU A 142 -2.64 66.88 -17.71
CA LEU A 142 -4.01 67.34 -17.49
C LEU A 142 -4.28 68.68 -18.17
N LYS A 143 -3.34 69.63 -18.10
CA LYS A 143 -3.41 70.91 -18.80
C LYS A 143 -3.42 70.77 -20.32
N LEU A 144 -2.72 69.78 -20.89
CA LEU A 144 -2.77 69.50 -22.32
C LEU A 144 -4.15 68.96 -22.78
N LEU A 145 -4.90 68.34 -21.88
CA LEU A 145 -6.20 67.70 -22.15
C LEU A 145 -7.41 68.56 -21.73
N THR A 146 -7.19 69.72 -21.11
CA THR A 146 -8.25 70.60 -20.60
C THR A 146 -8.11 72.03 -21.14
N PRO A 147 -9.18 72.82 -21.24
CA PRO A 147 -9.10 74.21 -21.73
C PRO A 147 -8.16 75.09 -20.89
N ASP A 148 -7.35 75.92 -21.55
CA ASP A 148 -6.40 76.83 -20.87
C ASP A 148 -7.10 77.80 -19.89
N ASP A 149 -8.34 78.19 -20.17
CA ASP A 149 -9.15 79.10 -19.34
C ASP A 149 -9.43 78.58 -17.92
N TRP A 150 -9.27 77.28 -17.68
CA TRP A 150 -9.46 76.66 -16.35
C TRP A 150 -8.27 76.88 -15.41
N TRP A 151 -7.14 77.39 -15.93
CA TRP A 151 -5.87 77.50 -15.24
C TRP A 151 -5.40 78.96 -15.16
N TRP A 152 -4.64 79.31 -14.13
CA TRP A 152 -3.94 80.60 -14.10
C TRP A 152 -2.74 80.59 -15.07
N ALA A 153 -2.66 81.61 -15.92
CA ALA A 153 -1.63 81.74 -16.95
C ALA A 153 -0.20 81.58 -16.38
N GLY A 154 0.63 80.78 -17.06
CA GLY A 154 1.98 80.45 -16.59
C GLY A 154 2.07 79.43 -15.44
N THR A 155 0.93 78.97 -14.89
CA THR A 155 0.91 78.02 -13.76
C THR A 155 0.08 76.75 -14.07
N THR A 156 0.03 75.84 -13.09
CA THR A 156 -0.89 74.69 -13.03
C THR A 156 -1.89 74.83 -11.87
N SER A 157 -2.12 76.05 -11.38
CA SER A 157 -3.10 76.34 -10.34
C SER A 157 -4.49 76.52 -10.96
N PRO A 158 -5.54 75.85 -10.45
CA PRO A 158 -6.89 76.00 -10.99
C PRO A 158 -7.43 77.42 -10.72
N LYS A 159 -8.17 77.97 -11.69
CA LYS A 159 -8.73 79.32 -11.66
C LYS A 159 -10.20 79.37 -11.19
N GLY A 160 -10.90 78.25 -11.33
CA GLY A 160 -12.31 78.07 -10.93
C GLY A 160 -12.62 76.60 -10.65
N TYR A 161 -13.90 76.29 -10.40
CA TYR A 161 -14.31 74.94 -10.01
C TYR A 161 -13.95 73.89 -11.08
N GLN A 162 -14.07 74.21 -12.37
CA GLN A 162 -13.78 73.28 -13.46
C GLN A 162 -12.34 72.73 -13.40
N GLY A 163 -11.36 73.58 -13.05
CA GLY A 163 -9.97 73.17 -12.87
C GLY A 163 -9.76 72.32 -11.60
N ALA A 164 -10.48 72.63 -10.51
CA ALA A 164 -10.40 71.86 -9.27
C ALA A 164 -11.06 70.47 -9.41
N GLU A 165 -12.22 70.38 -10.06
CA GLU A 165 -12.88 69.10 -10.35
C GLU A 165 -12.04 68.26 -11.34
N ALA A 166 -11.41 68.87 -12.35
CA ALA A 166 -10.50 68.16 -13.27
C ALA A 166 -9.29 67.55 -12.56
N VAL A 167 -8.73 68.23 -11.55
CA VAL A 167 -7.67 67.70 -10.67
C VAL A 167 -8.18 66.47 -9.90
N THR A 168 -9.39 66.54 -9.33
CA THR A 168 -10.01 65.42 -8.60
C THR A 168 -10.29 64.21 -9.50
N VAL A 169 -10.77 64.43 -10.73
CA VAL A 169 -10.93 63.37 -11.74
C VAL A 169 -9.59 62.69 -12.06
N ALA A 170 -8.53 63.47 -12.26
CA ALA A 170 -7.20 62.94 -12.55
C ALA A 170 -6.59 62.13 -11.39
N ASP A 171 -6.79 62.57 -10.14
CA ASP A 171 -6.43 61.80 -8.94
C ASP A 171 -7.10 60.42 -8.92
N GLY A 172 -8.40 60.35 -9.25
CA GLY A 172 -9.15 59.10 -9.34
C GLY A 172 -8.67 58.17 -10.46
N VAL A 173 -8.39 58.72 -11.65
CA VAL A 173 -7.86 57.95 -12.79
C VAL A 173 -6.47 57.40 -12.48
N PHE A 174 -5.58 58.20 -11.88
CA PHE A 174 -4.25 57.74 -11.49
C PHE A 174 -4.33 56.65 -10.41
N PHE A 175 -5.20 56.82 -9.41
CA PHE A 175 -5.44 55.80 -8.39
C PHE A 175 -5.95 54.47 -8.98
N ALA A 176 -6.88 54.53 -9.93
CA ALA A 176 -7.39 53.33 -10.61
C ALA A 176 -6.30 52.60 -11.42
N ILE A 177 -5.45 53.34 -12.14
CA ILE A 177 -4.30 52.77 -12.88
C ILE A 177 -3.30 52.13 -11.92
N LEU A 178 -3.01 52.79 -10.80
CA LEU A 178 -2.08 52.30 -9.77
C LEU A 178 -2.60 51.00 -9.12
N LEU A 179 -3.88 50.96 -8.74
CA LEU A 179 -4.53 49.79 -8.16
C LEU A 179 -4.55 48.61 -9.17
N PHE A 180 -4.82 48.88 -10.45
CA PHE A 180 -4.74 47.89 -11.52
C PHE A 180 -3.31 47.34 -11.68
N ALA A 181 -2.30 48.22 -11.68
CA ALA A 181 -0.89 47.81 -11.78
C ALA A 181 -0.47 46.94 -10.58
N MET A 182 -0.85 47.32 -9.35
CA MET A 182 -0.60 46.52 -8.14
C MET A 182 -1.25 45.13 -8.22
N ALA A 183 -2.50 45.05 -8.66
CA ALA A 183 -3.23 43.78 -8.81
C ALA A 183 -2.70 42.90 -9.96
N ARG A 184 -2.11 43.50 -11.01
CA ARG A 184 -1.56 42.80 -12.18
C ARG A 184 -0.13 42.31 -11.96
N LEU A 185 0.70 43.09 -11.27
CA LEU A 185 2.12 42.82 -11.02
C LEU A 185 2.37 42.07 -9.70
N GLY A 186 1.47 42.21 -8.72
CA GLY A 186 1.54 41.50 -7.44
C GLY A 186 0.86 40.13 -7.47
N SER A 187 1.25 39.24 -6.55
CA SER A 187 0.66 37.90 -6.36
C SER A 187 -0.74 37.93 -5.71
N TRP A 188 -1.46 39.05 -5.85
CA TRP A 188 -2.73 39.31 -5.16
C TRP A 188 -3.81 38.30 -5.55
N SER A 189 -3.86 37.90 -6.82
CA SER A 189 -4.82 36.89 -7.31
C SER A 189 -4.58 35.49 -6.72
N ASP A 190 -3.32 35.09 -6.50
CA ASP A 190 -2.95 33.81 -5.88
C ASP A 190 -3.24 33.81 -4.38
N ILE A 191 -3.06 34.95 -3.70
CA ILE A 191 -3.36 35.10 -2.27
C ILE A 191 -4.87 35.12 -2.02
N ILE A 192 -5.63 35.84 -2.83
CA ILE A 192 -7.11 35.77 -2.79
C ILE A 192 -7.56 34.32 -3.07
N ARG A 193 -6.91 33.62 -4.00
CA ARG A 193 -7.19 32.20 -4.27
C ARG A 193 -6.87 31.29 -3.07
N HIS A 194 -5.77 31.57 -2.37
CA HIS A 194 -5.34 30.78 -1.21
C HIS A 194 -6.23 31.03 0.02
N ILE A 195 -6.54 32.28 0.34
CA ILE A 195 -7.26 32.67 1.57
C ILE A 195 -8.77 32.48 1.45
N VAL A 196 -9.36 32.82 0.30
CA VAL A 196 -10.83 32.86 0.15
C VAL A 196 -11.38 31.58 -0.48
N THR A 197 -10.85 31.12 -1.62
CA THR A 197 -11.42 29.97 -2.36
C THR A 197 -11.07 28.60 -1.78
N ARG A 198 -10.09 28.48 -0.88
CA ARG A 198 -9.79 27.21 -0.19
C ARG A 198 -10.76 26.86 0.95
N ARG A 199 -11.60 27.78 1.41
CA ARG A 199 -12.61 27.51 2.45
C ARG A 199 -13.88 26.92 1.83
N ALA A 200 -14.47 25.93 2.48
CA ALA A 200 -15.82 25.47 2.16
C ALA A 200 -16.86 26.58 2.41
N GLN A 201 -18.05 26.49 1.80
CA GLN A 201 -19.17 27.35 2.19
C GLN A 201 -19.69 26.90 3.58
N PRO A 202 -20.15 27.83 4.44
CA PRO A 202 -20.28 29.28 4.24
C PRO A 202 -18.98 30.08 4.49
N GLY A 203 -17.90 29.46 4.98
CA GLY A 203 -16.67 30.15 5.38
C GLY A 203 -16.01 30.99 4.28
N ARG A 204 -16.14 30.60 3.01
CA ARG A 204 -15.72 31.39 1.82
C ARG A 204 -16.57 32.65 1.59
N ALA A 205 -17.87 32.58 1.85
CA ALA A 205 -18.76 33.73 1.71
C ALA A 205 -18.48 34.76 2.82
N LEU A 206 -18.19 34.29 4.04
CA LEU A 206 -17.91 35.11 5.23
C LEU A 206 -16.57 35.84 5.11
N THR A 207 -15.49 35.20 4.66
CA THR A 207 -14.21 35.89 4.43
C THR A 207 -14.28 36.91 3.29
N ALA A 208 -15.04 36.62 2.23
CA ALA A 208 -15.31 37.60 1.17
C ALA A 208 -16.15 38.79 1.70
N ALA A 209 -17.12 38.56 2.58
CA ALA A 209 -17.92 39.61 3.20
C ALA A 209 -17.09 40.51 4.15
N LEU A 210 -16.17 39.93 4.90
CA LEU A 210 -15.22 40.71 5.73
C LEU A 210 -14.31 41.58 4.85
N GLY A 211 -13.78 41.04 3.75
CA GLY A 211 -12.99 41.81 2.79
C GLY A 211 -13.79 42.94 2.12
N ALA A 212 -15.06 42.68 1.78
CA ALA A 212 -15.97 43.67 1.23
C ALA A 212 -16.28 44.80 2.23
N LEU A 213 -16.48 44.47 3.51
CA LEU A 213 -16.70 45.44 4.59
C LEU A 213 -15.49 46.35 4.77
N VAL A 214 -14.28 45.79 4.77
CA VAL A 214 -13.03 46.59 4.82
C VAL A 214 -12.91 47.50 3.59
N ALA A 215 -13.22 47.01 2.39
CA ALA A 215 -13.20 47.84 1.17
C ALA A 215 -14.21 49.00 1.26
N LEU A 216 -15.45 48.74 1.71
CA LEU A 216 -16.47 49.78 1.92
C LEU A 216 -16.06 50.79 3.00
N ALA A 217 -15.35 50.36 4.05
CA ALA A 217 -14.85 51.26 5.09
C ALA A 217 -13.77 52.25 4.59
N PHE A 218 -13.00 51.88 3.55
CA PHE A 218 -12.06 52.79 2.89
C PHE A 218 -12.72 53.69 1.82
N VAL A 219 -13.85 53.29 1.24
CA VAL A 219 -14.60 54.09 0.26
C VAL A 219 -15.53 55.09 0.95
N PHE A 220 -16.20 54.68 2.04
CA PHE A 220 -17.17 55.50 2.79
C PHE A 220 -16.78 55.63 4.28
N PRO A 221 -15.60 56.18 4.62
CA PRO A 221 -15.12 56.22 6.00
C PRO A 221 -16.07 56.98 6.95
N SER A 222 -16.77 58.00 6.45
CA SER A 222 -17.80 58.75 7.18
C SER A 222 -18.97 57.88 7.64
N ALA A 223 -19.42 56.92 6.82
CA ALA A 223 -20.50 55.99 7.16
C ALA A 223 -20.12 55.00 8.28
N PHE A 224 -18.82 54.81 8.53
CA PHE A 224 -18.28 53.98 9.60
C PHE A 224 -17.66 54.78 10.76
N GLY A 225 -17.75 56.11 10.75
CA GLY A 225 -17.18 56.99 11.79
C GLY A 225 -15.64 57.04 11.80
N LEU A 226 -14.99 56.70 10.68
CA LEU A 226 -13.53 56.67 10.56
C LEU A 226 -12.97 58.03 10.14
N GLY A 227 -12.06 58.59 10.94
CA GLY A 227 -11.45 59.91 10.70
C GLY A 227 -10.33 59.95 9.67
N TRP A 228 -10.37 59.11 8.64
CA TRP A 228 -9.35 59.04 7.58
C TRP A 228 -9.94 59.50 6.24
N ASN A 229 -9.08 60.02 5.35
CA ASN A 229 -9.49 60.45 4.01
C ASN A 229 -10.04 59.27 3.21
N ALA A 230 -11.18 59.47 2.53
CA ALA A 230 -11.76 58.49 1.63
C ALA A 230 -10.81 58.18 0.46
N LEU A 231 -10.91 56.96 -0.08
CA LEU A 231 -10.26 56.65 -1.36
C LEU A 231 -10.91 57.46 -2.49
N PRO A 232 -10.13 57.92 -3.51
CA PRO A 232 -10.62 58.71 -4.63
C PRO A 232 -11.42 57.83 -5.60
N VAL A 233 -12.64 57.48 -5.19
CA VAL A 233 -13.59 56.64 -5.92
C VAL A 233 -14.94 57.34 -6.00
N GLN A 234 -15.38 57.94 -4.88
CA GLN A 234 -16.57 58.77 -4.82
C GLN A 234 -16.30 60.13 -5.49
N ASP A 235 -15.44 60.96 -4.90
CA ASP A 235 -15.26 62.35 -5.34
C ASP A 235 -14.96 62.48 -6.84
N PRO A 236 -14.03 61.70 -7.45
CA PRO A 236 -13.76 61.78 -8.88
C PRO A 236 -14.96 61.46 -9.78
N LEU A 237 -15.89 60.63 -9.33
CA LEU A 237 -17.11 60.29 -10.07
C LEU A 237 -18.12 61.44 -10.03
N PHE A 238 -18.27 62.08 -8.87
CA PHE A 238 -19.11 63.27 -8.71
C PHE A 238 -18.49 64.45 -9.49
N SER A 239 -17.17 64.68 -9.37
CA SER A 239 -16.40 65.66 -10.15
C SER A 239 -16.57 65.49 -11.66
N LEU A 240 -16.50 64.24 -12.15
CA LEU A 240 -16.69 63.95 -13.57
C LEU A 240 -18.11 64.29 -14.04
N ILE A 241 -19.12 64.02 -13.22
CA ILE A 241 -20.52 64.38 -13.53
C ILE A 241 -20.68 65.90 -13.55
N VAL A 242 -20.18 66.64 -12.54
CA VAL A 242 -20.16 68.13 -12.55
C VAL A 242 -19.52 68.67 -13.82
N LEU A 243 -18.40 68.09 -14.25
CA LEU A 243 -17.66 68.55 -15.43
C LEU A 243 -18.40 68.30 -16.75
N ILE A 244 -19.30 67.31 -16.77
CA ILE A 244 -20.15 66.96 -17.94
C ILE A 244 -21.46 67.76 -17.93
N THR A 245 -22.08 67.98 -16.76
CA THR A 245 -23.36 68.69 -16.63
C THR A 245 -23.20 70.20 -16.53
N GLY A 246 -22.02 70.68 -16.12
CA GLY A 246 -21.70 72.09 -15.93
C GLY A 246 -22.17 72.67 -14.59
N ASP A 247 -22.97 71.95 -13.81
CA ASP A 247 -23.68 72.45 -12.62
C ASP A 247 -23.74 71.39 -11.50
N TYR A 248 -23.73 71.87 -10.26
CA TYR A 248 -23.90 71.11 -9.02
C TYR A 248 -25.38 70.88 -8.65
N GLU A 249 -26.35 71.64 -9.21
CA GLU A 249 -27.79 71.45 -8.92
C GLU A 249 -28.29 70.02 -9.19
N VAL A 250 -27.62 69.29 -10.09
CA VAL A 250 -27.90 67.88 -10.43
C VAL A 250 -27.90 66.95 -9.20
N PHE A 251 -27.10 67.26 -8.17
CA PHE A 251 -27.02 66.47 -6.93
C PHE A 251 -28.07 66.84 -5.88
N GLY A 252 -28.86 67.89 -6.11
CA GLY A 252 -30.03 68.23 -5.29
C GLY A 252 -31.15 67.18 -5.37
N SER A 253 -31.14 66.35 -6.42
CA SER A 253 -32.03 65.19 -6.53
C SER A 253 -31.56 64.04 -5.65
N VAL A 254 -32.26 63.81 -4.53
CA VAL A 254 -32.02 62.70 -3.59
C VAL A 254 -31.95 61.35 -4.33
N LEU A 255 -32.85 61.11 -5.29
CA LEU A 255 -32.88 59.87 -6.08
C LEU A 255 -31.62 59.65 -6.94
N LEU A 256 -31.03 60.73 -7.48
CA LEU A 256 -29.82 60.65 -8.29
C LEU A 256 -28.59 60.40 -7.41
N THR A 257 -28.48 61.15 -6.31
CA THR A 257 -27.38 61.05 -5.35
C THR A 257 -27.38 59.69 -4.65
N ASP A 258 -28.51 59.23 -4.11
CA ASP A 258 -28.64 57.90 -3.49
C ASP A 258 -28.43 56.77 -4.52
N GLY A 259 -28.92 56.96 -5.76
CA GLY A 259 -28.68 56.04 -6.87
C GLY A 259 -27.19 55.90 -7.21
N LEU A 260 -26.44 56.98 -7.16
CA LEU A 260 -24.99 56.99 -7.40
C LEU A 260 -24.21 56.32 -6.26
N TYR A 261 -24.59 56.58 -5.00
CA TYR A 261 -24.06 55.85 -3.84
C TYR A 261 -24.34 54.34 -3.91
N ALA A 262 -25.56 53.96 -4.31
CA ALA A 262 -25.93 52.55 -4.51
C ALA A 262 -25.12 51.90 -5.64
N LEU A 263 -24.87 52.61 -6.75
CA LEU A 263 -24.06 52.14 -7.86
C LEU A 263 -22.59 51.91 -7.46
N ILE A 264 -21.96 52.87 -6.77
CA ILE A 264 -20.60 52.73 -6.24
C ILE A 264 -20.52 51.53 -5.30
N THR A 265 -21.46 51.41 -4.37
CA THR A 265 -21.55 50.29 -3.41
C THR A 265 -21.65 48.95 -4.13
N LEU A 266 -22.49 48.84 -5.15
CA LEU A 266 -22.66 47.62 -5.94
C LEU A 266 -21.39 47.26 -6.73
N LEU A 267 -20.70 48.25 -7.29
CA LEU A 267 -19.45 48.05 -8.03
C LEU A 267 -18.32 47.56 -7.10
N VAL A 268 -18.21 48.13 -5.89
CA VAL A 268 -17.26 47.67 -4.86
C VAL A 268 -17.61 46.25 -4.37
N LEU A 269 -18.90 45.91 -4.19
CA LEU A 269 -19.34 44.59 -3.74
C LEU A 269 -19.19 43.48 -4.80
N TRP A 270 -19.35 43.81 -6.10
CA TRP A 270 -19.36 42.86 -7.21
C TRP A 270 -18.17 41.86 -7.24
N PRO A 271 -16.89 42.28 -7.13
CA PRO A 271 -15.77 41.34 -7.15
C PRO A 271 -15.79 40.41 -5.93
N PHE A 272 -16.15 40.90 -4.75
CA PHE A 272 -16.24 40.08 -3.53
C PHE A 272 -17.41 39.09 -3.60
N ALA A 273 -18.56 39.48 -4.14
CA ALA A 273 -19.71 38.60 -4.34
C ALA A 273 -19.36 37.44 -5.30
N ARG A 274 -18.62 37.74 -6.38
CA ARG A 274 -18.15 36.75 -7.36
C ARG A 274 -17.09 35.81 -6.79
N VAL A 275 -16.13 36.32 -6.02
CA VAL A 275 -15.09 35.49 -5.37
C VAL A 275 -15.67 34.68 -4.20
N GLY A 276 -16.59 35.25 -3.42
CA GLY A 276 -17.26 34.61 -2.27
C GLY A 276 -18.32 33.57 -2.64
N GLY A 277 -18.82 33.60 -3.88
CA GLY A 277 -19.83 32.65 -4.36
C GLY A 277 -21.23 32.90 -3.77
N TRP A 278 -21.56 34.14 -3.42
CA TRP A 278 -22.82 34.47 -2.74
C TRP A 278 -24.07 34.07 -3.54
N TRP A 279 -23.98 34.04 -4.88
CA TRP A 279 -25.06 33.60 -5.75
C TRP A 279 -25.36 32.09 -5.66
N SER A 280 -24.36 31.23 -5.39
CA SER A 280 -24.63 29.80 -5.16
C SER A 280 -25.29 29.59 -3.81
N LEU A 281 -24.79 30.27 -2.77
CA LEU A 281 -25.37 30.26 -1.43
C LEU A 281 -26.82 30.77 -1.43
N ALA A 282 -27.11 31.82 -2.19
CA ALA A 282 -28.47 32.35 -2.38
C ALA A 282 -29.37 31.33 -3.11
N LYS A 283 -28.87 30.67 -4.16
CA LYS A 283 -29.62 29.61 -4.86
C LYS A 283 -29.90 28.40 -3.95
N GLU A 284 -28.93 27.96 -3.16
CA GLU A 284 -29.10 26.84 -2.22
C GLU A 284 -30.10 27.19 -1.11
N THR A 285 -30.03 28.40 -0.53
CA THR A 285 -30.97 28.83 0.52
C THR A 285 -32.38 29.14 0.01
N VAL A 286 -32.54 29.61 -1.23
CA VAL A 286 -33.85 29.75 -1.88
C VAL A 286 -34.43 28.40 -2.26
N ALA A 287 -33.62 27.47 -2.80
CA ALA A 287 -34.05 26.11 -3.09
C ALA A 287 -34.43 25.32 -1.81
N ALA A 288 -33.76 25.58 -0.69
CA ALA A 288 -34.11 25.00 0.61
C ALA A 288 -35.43 25.54 1.17
N ARG A 289 -35.83 26.78 0.85
CA ARG A 289 -37.12 27.38 1.26
C ARG A 289 -38.29 27.05 0.33
N GLY A 290 -38.02 26.56 -0.87
CA GLY A 290 -39.04 26.29 -1.90
C GLY A 290 -39.61 24.87 -1.95
N ARG A 291 -39.22 23.97 -1.03
CA ARG A 291 -39.76 22.59 -0.98
C ARG A 291 -40.94 22.51 0.00
N PRO A 292 -42.16 22.16 -0.46
CA PRO A 292 -43.21 21.71 0.44
C PRO A 292 -42.80 20.38 1.08
N GLU A 293 -43.33 20.14 2.28
CA GLU A 293 -43.00 19.01 3.14
C GLU A 293 -43.54 17.69 2.57
N ALA A 294 -42.72 17.01 1.76
CA ALA A 294 -42.97 15.64 1.36
C ALA A 294 -42.74 14.69 2.55
N PRO A 295 -43.52 13.61 2.70
CA PRO A 295 -43.41 12.71 3.83
C PRO A 295 -42.00 12.11 3.93
N GLN A 296 -41.47 12.08 5.15
CA GLN A 296 -40.13 11.58 5.46
C GLN A 296 -40.06 10.06 5.24
N VAL A 297 -39.68 9.63 4.04
CA VAL A 297 -39.06 8.30 3.85
C VAL A 297 -37.62 8.41 4.34
N GLY A 298 -37.45 8.18 5.64
CA GLY A 298 -36.17 8.23 6.33
C GLY A 298 -35.32 6.98 6.13
N GLU A 299 -35.00 6.60 4.89
CA GLU A 299 -33.94 5.62 4.61
C GLU A 299 -32.87 6.17 3.64
N PRO A 300 -31.84 6.85 4.19
CA PRO A 300 -30.58 7.06 3.48
C PRO A 300 -29.38 6.56 4.30
N ALA A 301 -28.48 5.83 3.64
CA ALA A 301 -27.18 5.33 4.13
C ALA A 301 -27.16 4.21 5.18
N ALA A 302 -28.29 3.79 5.76
CA ALA A 302 -28.35 2.54 6.54
C ALA A 302 -28.27 1.30 5.64
N GLU A 303 -29.10 1.24 4.59
CA GLU A 303 -29.24 0.07 3.71
C GLU A 303 -27.99 -0.29 2.88
N ARG A 304 -27.08 0.66 2.62
CA ARG A 304 -25.88 0.44 1.80
C ARG A 304 -24.69 -0.14 2.57
N ARG A 305 -24.86 -0.46 3.84
CA ARG A 305 -23.82 -1.02 4.69
C ARG A 305 -23.60 -2.50 4.37
N PRO A 306 -22.35 -2.96 4.15
CA PRO A 306 -22.04 -4.37 3.96
C PRO A 306 -22.65 -5.30 5.02
N SER A 307 -22.72 -4.86 6.28
CA SER A 307 -23.34 -5.60 7.40
C SER A 307 -24.84 -5.93 7.23
N HIS A 308 -25.55 -5.24 6.33
CA HIS A 308 -26.97 -5.48 6.01
C HIS A 308 -27.19 -6.33 4.75
N TRP A 309 -26.11 -6.83 4.13
CA TRP A 309 -26.12 -7.70 2.94
C TRP A 309 -26.91 -7.12 1.74
N PRO A 310 -26.60 -5.89 1.27
CA PRO A 310 -27.38 -5.21 0.24
C PRO A 310 -27.48 -6.02 -1.07
N GLU A 311 -26.41 -6.70 -1.51
CA GLU A 311 -26.45 -7.54 -2.72
C GLU A 311 -27.48 -8.67 -2.66
N LEU A 312 -27.71 -9.25 -1.48
CA LEU A 312 -28.72 -10.29 -1.29
C LEU A 312 -30.13 -9.69 -1.34
N ARG A 313 -30.33 -8.49 -0.78
CA ARG A 313 -31.59 -7.74 -0.84
C ARG A 313 -31.93 -7.30 -2.25
N GLU A 314 -30.96 -6.77 -3.00
CA GLU A 314 -31.10 -6.40 -4.41
C GLU A 314 -31.44 -7.61 -5.30
N ALA A 315 -30.97 -8.80 -4.94
CA ALA A 315 -31.32 -10.07 -5.59
C ALA A 315 -32.61 -10.72 -5.05
N GLY A 316 -33.41 -10.01 -4.25
CA GLY A 316 -34.70 -10.46 -3.70
C GLY A 316 -34.61 -11.45 -2.53
N GLN A 317 -33.41 -11.79 -2.05
CA GLN A 317 -33.17 -12.77 -0.98
C GLN A 317 -33.23 -12.12 0.41
N HIS A 318 -34.28 -11.33 0.66
CA HIS A 318 -34.44 -10.55 1.89
C HIS A 318 -34.40 -11.41 3.16
N GLN A 319 -35.08 -12.56 3.16
CA GLN A 319 -35.11 -13.48 4.33
C GLN A 319 -33.71 -14.00 4.72
N ALA A 320 -32.89 -14.37 3.74
CA ALA A 320 -31.50 -14.78 4.00
C ALA A 320 -30.66 -13.61 4.52
N ALA A 321 -30.82 -12.41 3.95
CA ALA A 321 -30.15 -11.20 4.42
C ALA A 321 -30.54 -10.83 5.86
N ASP A 322 -31.82 -10.96 6.23
CA ASP A 322 -32.32 -10.69 7.59
C ASP A 322 -31.75 -11.68 8.60
N VAL A 323 -31.73 -12.98 8.29
CA VAL A 323 -31.10 -14.00 9.14
C VAL A 323 -29.62 -13.69 9.35
N LEU A 324 -28.85 -13.50 8.27
CA LEU A 324 -27.41 -13.21 8.36
C LEU A 324 -27.12 -11.90 9.10
N THR A 325 -27.93 -10.85 8.89
CA THR A 325 -27.82 -9.59 9.64
C THR A 325 -28.05 -9.83 11.14
N SER A 326 -29.02 -10.67 11.51
CA SER A 326 -29.33 -10.99 12.91
C SER A 326 -28.23 -11.84 13.57
N GLU A 327 -27.67 -12.82 12.86
CA GLU A 327 -26.55 -13.67 13.31
C GLU A 327 -25.29 -12.81 13.57
N LEU A 328 -24.98 -11.91 12.65
CA LEU A 328 -23.86 -10.97 12.72
C LEU A 328 -23.97 -10.04 13.94
N HIS A 329 -25.14 -9.41 14.13
CA HIS A 329 -25.37 -8.50 15.27
C HIS A 329 -25.45 -9.23 16.61
N ALA A 330 -25.88 -10.50 16.62
CA ALA A 330 -25.84 -11.35 17.81
C ALA A 330 -24.45 -11.95 18.10
N GLY A 331 -23.41 -11.61 17.32
CA GLY A 331 -22.03 -12.09 17.51
C GLY A 331 -21.83 -13.57 17.19
N ARG A 332 -22.75 -14.19 16.42
CA ARG A 332 -22.67 -15.61 16.04
C ARG A 332 -21.89 -15.86 14.74
N MET A 333 -21.52 -14.81 14.01
CA MET A 333 -20.63 -14.86 12.83
C MET A 333 -19.27 -14.22 13.13
N ASN A 334 -18.20 -14.79 12.58
CA ASN A 334 -16.89 -14.16 12.50
C ASN A 334 -16.57 -13.67 11.06
N ASP A 335 -15.37 -13.14 10.85
CA ASP A 335 -14.87 -12.66 9.56
C ASP A 335 -14.70 -13.79 8.51
N VAL A 336 -14.31 -14.98 8.94
CA VAL A 336 -14.23 -16.20 8.09
C VAL A 336 -15.62 -16.57 7.58
N ASP A 337 -16.64 -16.61 8.45
CA ASP A 337 -18.03 -16.93 8.09
C ASP A 337 -18.59 -15.92 7.09
N CYS A 338 -18.39 -14.62 7.35
CA CYS A 338 -18.83 -13.57 6.42
C CYS A 338 -18.16 -13.72 5.05
N THR A 339 -16.87 -14.04 5.03
CA THR A 339 -16.11 -14.28 3.80
C THR A 339 -16.58 -15.56 3.08
N ARG A 340 -16.92 -16.62 3.83
CA ARG A 340 -17.42 -17.90 3.32
C ARG A 340 -18.80 -17.74 2.67
N VAL A 341 -19.73 -17.09 3.36
CA VAL A 341 -21.08 -16.80 2.86
C VAL A 341 -21.00 -15.89 1.63
N GLY A 342 -20.15 -14.86 1.65
CA GLY A 342 -19.91 -14.00 0.48
C GLY A 342 -19.31 -14.75 -0.72
N HIS A 343 -18.38 -15.69 -0.50
CA HIS A 343 -17.86 -16.55 -1.56
C HIS A 343 -18.93 -17.47 -2.13
N MET A 344 -19.70 -18.15 -1.28
CA MET A 344 -20.79 -19.03 -1.70
C MET A 344 -21.92 -18.27 -2.41
N TRP A 345 -22.17 -17.01 -2.04
CA TRP A 345 -23.08 -16.11 -2.76
C TRP A 345 -22.60 -15.85 -4.19
N ALA A 346 -21.33 -15.47 -4.36
CA ALA A 346 -20.74 -15.24 -5.68
C ALA A 346 -20.78 -16.52 -6.55
N VAL A 347 -20.48 -17.68 -5.97
CA VAL A 347 -20.56 -18.98 -6.66
C VAL A 347 -22.00 -19.36 -7.03
N ALA A 348 -22.96 -19.13 -6.13
CA ALA A 348 -24.38 -19.39 -6.38
C ALA A 348 -24.94 -18.48 -7.48
N ARG A 349 -24.54 -17.20 -7.49
CA ARG A 349 -24.89 -16.23 -8.54
C ARG A 349 -24.30 -16.63 -9.89
N ALA A 350 -23.02 -16.99 -9.95
CA ALA A 350 -22.36 -17.44 -11.18
C ALA A 350 -22.97 -18.73 -11.76
N ARG A 351 -23.51 -19.60 -10.90
CA ARG A 351 -24.16 -20.88 -11.30
C ARG A 351 -25.69 -20.79 -11.40
N ALA A 352 -26.29 -19.62 -11.20
CA ALA A 352 -27.74 -19.38 -11.14
C ALA A 352 -28.51 -20.28 -10.13
N ARG A 353 -27.91 -20.61 -8.99
CA ARG A 353 -28.47 -21.50 -7.94
C ARG A 353 -28.90 -20.76 -6.66
N LEU A 354 -29.60 -19.63 -6.81
CA LEU A 354 -29.94 -18.74 -5.69
C LEU A 354 -30.88 -19.39 -4.65
N THR A 355 -31.85 -20.21 -5.06
CA THR A 355 -32.78 -20.87 -4.14
C THR A 355 -32.06 -21.80 -3.15
N SER A 356 -31.13 -22.63 -3.65
CA SER A 356 -30.34 -23.55 -2.82
C SER A 356 -29.41 -22.80 -1.84
N PHE A 357 -28.92 -21.62 -2.22
CA PHE A 357 -28.19 -20.74 -1.30
C PHE A 357 -29.10 -20.28 -0.15
N THR A 358 -30.28 -19.76 -0.45
CA THR A 358 -31.24 -19.28 0.55
C THR A 358 -31.72 -20.40 1.47
N GLU A 359 -32.09 -21.57 0.94
CA GLU A 359 -32.47 -22.74 1.74
C GLU A 359 -31.38 -23.16 2.74
N THR A 360 -30.11 -23.14 2.32
CA THR A 360 -28.97 -23.50 3.18
C THR A 360 -28.75 -22.44 4.26
N VAL A 361 -28.81 -21.15 3.92
CA VAL A 361 -28.70 -20.04 4.90
C VAL A 361 -29.85 -20.06 5.92
N LEU A 362 -31.09 -20.34 5.49
CA LEU A 362 -32.22 -20.44 6.40
C LEU A 362 -32.15 -21.67 7.33
N ARG A 363 -31.48 -22.75 6.90
CA ARG A 363 -31.28 -23.98 7.70
C ARG A 363 -30.10 -23.88 8.68
N GLU A 364 -28.97 -23.32 8.24
CA GLU A 364 -27.69 -23.38 8.95
C GLU A 364 -27.19 -22.02 9.48
N GLY A 365 -27.81 -20.91 9.05
CA GLY A 365 -27.48 -19.57 9.50
C GLY A 365 -25.99 -19.24 9.32
N ALA A 366 -25.35 -18.80 10.41
CA ALA A 366 -23.93 -18.49 10.46
C ALA A 366 -23.01 -19.70 10.16
N ALA A 367 -23.48 -20.93 10.38
CA ALA A 367 -22.70 -22.15 10.17
C ALA A 367 -22.82 -22.69 8.73
N ALA A 368 -23.54 -22.01 7.83
CA ALA A 368 -23.73 -22.45 6.45
C ALA A 368 -22.39 -22.73 5.73
N TRP A 369 -22.31 -23.90 5.09
CA TRP A 369 -21.12 -24.41 4.39
C TRP A 369 -19.82 -24.43 5.23
N THR A 370 -19.90 -24.66 6.55
CA THR A 370 -18.71 -24.81 7.41
C THR A 370 -17.71 -25.81 6.81
N HIS A 371 -16.41 -25.50 6.94
CA HIS A 371 -15.32 -26.31 6.43
C HIS A 371 -15.39 -27.78 6.94
N PRO A 372 -15.01 -28.81 6.16
CA PRO A 372 -15.11 -30.21 6.59
C PRO A 372 -14.39 -30.59 7.89
N SER A 373 -13.43 -29.79 8.37
CA SER A 373 -12.82 -29.97 9.70
C SER A 373 -13.76 -29.60 10.87
N GLY A 374 -14.85 -28.89 10.61
CA GLY A 374 -15.74 -28.29 11.61
C GLY A 374 -15.25 -26.93 12.14
N ASP A 375 -14.02 -26.52 11.81
CA ASP A 375 -13.46 -25.25 12.26
C ASP A 375 -14.13 -24.06 11.56
N ARG A 376 -14.39 -23.01 12.34
CA ARG A 376 -14.80 -21.70 11.83
C ARG A 376 -13.72 -20.64 12.01
N ASP A 377 -12.61 -20.95 12.69
CA ASP A 377 -11.46 -20.06 12.91
C ASP A 377 -10.16 -20.86 13.15
N LEU A 378 -9.00 -20.22 13.03
CA LEU A 378 -7.70 -20.77 13.41
C LEU A 378 -7.38 -20.46 14.89
N SER A 379 -6.85 -21.46 15.60
CA SER A 379 -6.30 -21.28 16.94
C SER A 379 -5.00 -20.47 16.91
N GLY A 380 -5.00 -19.27 17.50
CA GLY A 380 -3.79 -18.48 17.75
C GLY A 380 -3.32 -17.58 16.60
N ARG A 381 -4.25 -16.86 15.97
CA ARG A 381 -3.94 -15.81 14.98
C ARG A 381 -2.86 -14.85 15.51
N SER A 382 -1.84 -14.59 14.69
CA SER A 382 -0.68 -13.76 14.98
C SER A 382 -0.54 -12.54 14.07
N ALA A 383 -1.09 -12.58 12.85
CA ALA A 383 -1.05 -11.48 11.90
C ALA A 383 -2.41 -10.74 11.81
N ARG A 384 -2.42 -9.58 11.14
CA ARG A 384 -3.65 -8.84 10.85
C ARG A 384 -4.17 -9.24 9.47
N HIS A 385 -5.42 -9.70 9.40
CA HIS A 385 -6.07 -10.21 8.20
C HIS A 385 -7.30 -9.38 7.81
N ASP A 386 -7.54 -9.26 6.51
CA ASP A 386 -8.76 -8.70 5.94
C ASP A 386 -9.30 -9.69 4.91
N LEU A 387 -10.04 -10.70 5.41
CA LEU A 387 -10.47 -11.85 4.63
C LEU A 387 -11.44 -11.48 3.48
N LEU A 388 -12.15 -10.35 3.58
CA LEU A 388 -12.94 -9.81 2.47
C LEU A 388 -12.04 -9.52 1.25
N SER A 389 -11.01 -8.69 1.43
CA SER A 389 -10.03 -8.39 0.36
C SER A 389 -9.04 -9.54 0.11
N GLY A 390 -8.97 -10.53 1.02
CA GLY A 390 -8.01 -11.63 0.97
C GLY A 390 -6.59 -11.22 1.39
N GLN A 391 -6.43 -10.05 2.02
CA GLN A 391 -5.12 -9.51 2.38
C GLN A 391 -4.65 -9.98 3.77
N VAL A 392 -3.33 -10.16 3.92
CA VAL A 392 -2.61 -10.16 5.19
C VAL A 392 -1.62 -9.02 5.25
N ARG A 393 -1.54 -8.34 6.39
CA ARG A 393 -0.54 -7.29 6.64
C ARG A 393 0.76 -7.92 7.11
N ILE A 394 1.83 -7.73 6.34
CA ILE A 394 3.19 -8.20 6.65
C ILE A 394 4.08 -7.14 7.32
N GLY A 395 3.61 -5.88 7.36
CA GLY A 395 4.38 -4.77 7.92
C GLY A 395 3.83 -3.40 7.51
N GLN A 396 4.71 -2.41 7.37
CA GLN A 396 4.40 -1.04 6.95
C GLN A 396 5.40 -0.56 5.90
N TRP A 397 4.92 0.09 4.84
CA TRP A 397 5.77 0.74 3.85
C TRP A 397 6.47 1.96 4.46
N SER A 398 7.80 1.97 4.43
CA SER A 398 8.59 3.05 5.02
C SER A 398 8.42 4.36 4.23
N ALA A 399 8.26 5.47 4.96
CA ALA A 399 8.24 6.80 4.38
C ALA A 399 9.68 7.24 4.04
N GLY A 400 9.92 7.60 2.78
CA GLY A 400 11.24 8.05 2.31
C GLY A 400 11.14 8.71 0.95
N GLU A 401 12.22 9.32 0.48
CA GLU A 401 12.26 10.10 -0.78
C GLU A 401 11.97 9.24 -2.03
N ARG A 402 12.31 7.94 -1.98
CA ARG A 402 11.99 6.95 -3.04
C ARG A 402 10.53 6.46 -3.00
N THR A 403 9.82 6.64 -1.88
CA THR A 403 8.50 6.06 -1.66
C THR A 403 7.39 7.00 -2.18
N PRO A 404 6.54 6.56 -3.13
CA PRO A 404 5.41 7.38 -3.55
C PRO A 404 4.46 7.70 -2.39
N LEU A 405 3.83 8.87 -2.42
CA LEU A 405 3.00 9.38 -1.32
C LEU A 405 1.81 8.46 -0.94
N ALA A 406 1.36 7.58 -1.82
CA ALA A 406 0.33 6.59 -1.51
C ALA A 406 0.84 5.46 -0.59
N TYR A 407 2.12 5.08 -0.71
CA TYR A 407 2.72 4.03 0.09
C TYR A 407 3.28 4.54 1.41
N GLY A 408 3.82 5.77 1.49
CA GLY A 408 4.53 6.25 2.68
C GLY A 408 3.70 6.17 3.97
N GLY A 409 4.05 5.22 4.86
CA GLY A 409 3.33 4.96 6.11
C GLY A 409 2.06 4.12 5.97
N ALA A 410 1.71 3.63 4.78
CA ALA A 410 0.61 2.68 4.58
C ALA A 410 1.03 1.26 5.02
N GLY A 411 0.06 0.43 5.42
CA GLY A 411 0.34 -0.99 5.71
C GLY A 411 0.80 -1.74 4.45
N ALA A 412 1.80 -2.60 4.59
CA ALA A 412 2.26 -3.49 3.52
C ALA A 412 1.49 -4.81 3.57
N ALA A 413 0.94 -5.22 2.42
CA ALA A 413 -0.02 -6.31 2.33
C ALA A 413 0.31 -7.31 1.21
N LEU A 414 -0.05 -8.58 1.44
CA LEU A 414 -0.04 -9.64 0.43
C LEU A 414 -1.42 -10.29 0.37
N GLY A 415 -1.82 -10.75 -0.82
CA GLY A 415 -3.06 -11.51 -1.02
C GLY A 415 -2.96 -12.46 -2.22
N PRO A 416 -3.98 -13.31 -2.48
CA PRO A 416 -4.02 -14.20 -3.64
C PRO A 416 -3.82 -13.47 -5.00
N ASP A 417 -4.23 -12.20 -5.07
CA ASP A 417 -4.06 -11.32 -6.23
C ASP A 417 -2.59 -11.03 -6.56
N THR A 418 -1.72 -10.95 -5.55
CA THR A 418 -0.26 -10.86 -5.72
C THR A 418 0.41 -12.22 -5.76
N LEU A 419 0.02 -13.13 -4.85
CA LEU A 419 0.62 -14.47 -4.71
C LEU A 419 0.35 -15.36 -5.93
N GLY A 420 -0.73 -15.12 -6.69
CA GLY A 420 -0.99 -15.76 -7.98
C GLY A 420 0.00 -15.37 -9.09
N THR A 421 0.92 -14.45 -8.85
CA THR A 421 2.09 -14.23 -9.73
C THR A 421 3.37 -14.92 -9.22
N SER A 422 3.27 -15.67 -8.13
CA SER A 422 4.37 -16.23 -7.33
C SER A 422 5.30 -15.19 -6.70
N LEU A 423 5.85 -15.53 -5.53
CA LEU A 423 6.68 -14.66 -4.70
C LEU A 423 8.05 -15.32 -4.44
N LEU A 424 9.12 -14.60 -4.77
CA LEU A 424 10.49 -14.98 -4.45
C LEU A 424 11.01 -14.14 -3.29
N ALA A 425 11.45 -14.79 -2.21
CA ALA A 425 11.91 -14.17 -0.97
C ALA A 425 13.33 -14.62 -0.63
N VAL A 426 14.33 -13.76 -0.86
CA VAL A 426 15.75 -14.10 -0.68
C VAL A 426 16.32 -13.37 0.54
N GLY A 427 17.10 -14.09 1.34
CA GLY A 427 17.98 -13.51 2.36
C GLY A 427 18.51 -14.56 3.33
N PRO A 428 19.53 -14.25 4.12
CA PRO A 428 20.24 -15.24 4.94
C PRO A 428 19.35 -15.91 5.99
N SER A 429 19.83 -17.01 6.57
CA SER A 429 19.23 -17.60 7.77
C SER A 429 19.16 -16.56 8.90
N GLY A 430 18.05 -16.54 9.64
CA GLY A 430 17.84 -15.56 10.72
C GLY A 430 17.37 -14.16 10.27
N SER A 431 17.26 -13.86 8.97
CA SER A 431 16.74 -12.56 8.49
C SER A 431 15.23 -12.33 8.76
N GLY A 432 14.53 -13.32 9.33
CA GLY A 432 13.14 -13.21 9.72
C GLY A 432 12.11 -13.72 8.71
N LYS A 433 12.53 -14.29 7.55
CA LYS A 433 11.64 -14.82 6.49
C LYS A 433 10.46 -15.64 7.04
N THR A 434 10.74 -16.66 7.83
CA THR A 434 9.74 -17.56 8.40
C THR A 434 8.71 -16.83 9.27
N HIS A 435 9.18 -15.95 10.16
CA HIS A 435 8.33 -15.26 11.14
C HIS A 435 7.51 -14.10 10.54
N HIS A 436 8.13 -13.31 9.66
CA HIS A 436 7.54 -12.06 9.15
C HIS A 436 6.86 -12.19 7.78
N LEU A 437 7.13 -13.26 7.04
CA LEU A 437 6.52 -13.51 5.73
C LEU A 437 5.76 -14.84 5.70
N ILE A 438 6.45 -15.95 5.92
CA ILE A 438 5.88 -17.29 5.67
C ILE A 438 4.72 -17.57 6.63
N ARG A 439 4.92 -17.42 7.95
CA ARG A 439 3.85 -17.65 8.94
C ARG A 439 2.61 -16.76 8.70
N PRO A 440 2.70 -15.42 8.53
CA PRO A 440 1.55 -14.59 8.18
C PRO A 440 0.83 -15.01 6.90
N VAL A 441 1.58 -15.39 5.85
CA VAL A 441 1.00 -15.84 4.58
C VAL A 441 0.26 -17.17 4.77
N VAL A 442 0.87 -18.14 5.43
CA VAL A 442 0.26 -19.46 5.71
C VAL A 442 -0.99 -19.33 6.58
N GLU A 443 -0.94 -18.48 7.63
CA GLU A 443 -2.08 -18.18 8.49
C GLU A 443 -3.24 -17.56 7.69
N SER A 444 -2.94 -16.62 6.78
CA SER A 444 -3.95 -15.97 5.92
C SER A 444 -4.58 -16.94 4.92
N LEU A 445 -3.76 -17.75 4.25
CA LEU A 445 -4.24 -18.75 3.31
C LEU A 445 -5.04 -19.85 4.03
N GLY A 446 -4.67 -20.19 5.27
CA GLY A 446 -5.43 -21.09 6.14
C GLY A 446 -6.81 -20.55 6.52
N LEU A 447 -6.92 -19.27 6.88
CA LEU A 447 -8.22 -18.62 7.10
C LEU A 447 -9.06 -18.56 5.81
N GLN A 448 -8.43 -18.37 4.65
CA GLN A 448 -9.11 -18.40 3.36
C GLN A 448 -9.55 -19.83 2.95
N ALA A 449 -8.84 -20.87 3.38
CA ALA A 449 -9.25 -22.25 3.21
C ALA A 449 -10.49 -22.60 4.05
N LEU A 450 -10.55 -22.14 5.31
CA LEU A 450 -11.77 -22.23 6.13
C LEU A 450 -12.97 -21.46 5.53
N ALA A 451 -12.70 -20.42 4.74
CA ALA A 451 -13.72 -19.70 3.96
C ALA A 451 -14.04 -20.35 2.58
N GLY A 452 -13.45 -21.51 2.26
CA GLY A 452 -13.62 -22.21 0.97
C GLY A 452 -12.92 -21.56 -0.22
N ARG A 453 -12.13 -20.49 -0.01
CA ARG A 453 -11.51 -19.66 -1.06
C ARG A 453 -10.11 -20.11 -1.46
N CYS A 454 -9.42 -20.92 -0.65
CA CYS A 454 -8.03 -21.30 -0.86
C CYS A 454 -7.74 -22.77 -0.51
N ALA A 455 -6.71 -23.35 -1.12
CA ALA A 455 -6.00 -24.52 -0.61
C ALA A 455 -4.51 -24.17 -0.49
N VAL A 456 -3.88 -24.53 0.62
CA VAL A 456 -2.48 -24.22 0.91
C VAL A 456 -1.71 -25.45 1.33
N ILE A 457 -0.59 -25.69 0.65
CA ILE A 457 0.44 -26.66 1.05
C ILE A 457 1.63 -25.87 1.58
N THR A 458 2.07 -26.15 2.80
CA THR A 458 3.30 -25.57 3.35
C THR A 458 4.33 -26.65 3.58
N VAL A 459 5.55 -26.41 3.09
CA VAL A 459 6.71 -27.30 3.26
C VAL A 459 7.76 -26.55 4.07
N CYS A 460 8.17 -27.15 5.19
CA CYS A 460 9.15 -26.59 6.11
C CYS A 460 10.00 -27.70 6.76
N SER A 461 11.11 -27.33 7.38
CA SER A 461 11.82 -28.21 8.31
C SER A 461 10.94 -28.59 9.51
N ALA A 462 11.20 -29.73 10.13
CA ALA A 462 10.55 -30.14 11.37
C ALA A 462 10.73 -29.08 12.48
N GLY A 463 9.68 -28.86 13.27
CA GLY A 463 9.70 -27.88 14.37
C GLY A 463 9.64 -26.40 13.97
N THR A 464 9.53 -26.05 12.68
CA THR A 464 9.34 -24.66 12.24
C THR A 464 8.02 -24.08 12.78
N PRO A 465 8.03 -22.92 13.47
CA PRO A 465 6.88 -22.43 14.24
C PRO A 465 5.85 -21.70 13.36
N LEU A 466 5.19 -22.43 12.47
CA LEU A 466 4.14 -21.91 11.58
C LEU A 466 2.74 -21.83 12.23
N GLY A 467 2.53 -22.58 13.32
CA GLY A 467 1.25 -22.68 14.02
C GLY A 467 1.08 -24.07 14.67
N PRO A 468 0.09 -24.25 15.56
CA PRO A 468 -0.22 -25.56 16.13
C PRO A 468 -0.74 -26.52 15.06
N ASP A 469 -0.62 -27.83 15.30
CA ASP A 469 -1.08 -28.88 14.38
C ASP A 469 -2.58 -28.73 14.04
N SER A 470 -3.39 -28.27 15.00
CA SER A 470 -4.82 -28.00 14.87
C SER A 470 -5.17 -26.90 13.86
N ALA A 471 -4.20 -26.12 13.39
CA ALA A 471 -4.41 -25.14 12.33
C ALA A 471 -4.45 -25.77 10.92
N PHE A 472 -4.12 -27.07 10.80
CA PHE A 472 -4.00 -27.80 9.53
C PHE A 472 -4.92 -29.04 9.52
N ASP A 473 -5.47 -29.37 8.34
CA ASP A 473 -6.31 -30.56 8.14
C ASP A 473 -5.47 -31.83 8.00
N VAL A 474 -4.29 -31.67 7.41
CA VAL A 474 -3.29 -32.72 7.17
C VAL A 474 -1.93 -32.21 7.62
N VAL A 475 -1.30 -32.96 8.52
CA VAL A 475 0.10 -32.77 8.93
C VAL A 475 0.85 -34.07 8.62
N VAL A 476 1.80 -33.99 7.69
CA VAL A 476 2.71 -35.07 7.32
C VAL A 476 4.08 -34.77 7.95
N ARG A 477 4.60 -35.64 8.79
CA ARG A 477 5.95 -35.53 9.37
C ARG A 477 6.84 -36.64 8.81
N LEU A 478 7.58 -36.35 7.75
CA LEU A 478 8.38 -37.36 7.07
C LEU A 478 9.58 -37.75 7.93
N GLY A 479 9.66 -39.04 8.29
CA GLY A 479 10.67 -39.58 9.19
C GLY A 479 10.31 -39.58 10.69
N ASP A 480 9.11 -39.14 11.06
CA ASP A 480 8.61 -39.21 12.44
C ASP A 480 7.50 -40.29 12.56
N PRO A 481 7.69 -41.36 13.34
CA PRO A 481 6.67 -42.40 13.53
C PRO A 481 5.38 -41.90 14.21
N ALA A 482 5.36 -40.69 14.78
CA ALA A 482 4.14 -40.06 15.26
C ALA A 482 3.30 -39.42 14.14
N SER A 483 3.74 -39.46 12.87
CA SER A 483 2.98 -38.93 11.74
C SER A 483 1.69 -39.72 11.50
N ARG A 484 0.54 -39.01 11.49
CA ARG A 484 -0.77 -39.60 11.17
C ARG A 484 -0.97 -39.86 9.67
N TYR A 485 -0.24 -39.11 8.85
CA TYR A 485 -0.35 -39.13 7.40
C TYR A 485 1.02 -39.42 6.76
N ASP A 486 0.99 -40.10 5.63
CA ASP A 486 2.13 -40.38 4.75
C ASP A 486 2.02 -39.47 3.51
N LEU A 487 3.09 -39.29 2.75
CA LEU A 487 3.07 -38.61 1.46
C LEU A 487 2.98 -39.64 0.34
N ASP A 488 1.93 -39.57 -0.48
CA ASP A 488 1.87 -40.36 -1.71
C ASP A 488 2.89 -39.83 -2.74
N PRO A 489 3.94 -40.60 -3.09
CA PRO A 489 4.91 -40.18 -4.10
C PRO A 489 4.32 -40.10 -5.51
N TYR A 490 3.12 -40.66 -5.74
CA TYR A 490 2.45 -40.73 -7.05
C TYR A 490 1.32 -39.72 -7.24
N ALA A 491 1.04 -38.89 -6.23
CA ALA A 491 0.00 -37.85 -6.24
C ALA A 491 -1.37 -38.32 -6.78
N ASP A 492 -1.74 -39.58 -6.54
CA ASP A 492 -3.01 -40.20 -6.95
C ASP A 492 -3.31 -40.01 -8.46
N SER A 493 -2.27 -39.86 -9.28
CA SER A 493 -2.40 -39.88 -10.74
C SER A 493 -2.54 -41.32 -11.23
N ASP A 494 -3.35 -41.51 -12.26
CA ASP A 494 -3.46 -42.79 -12.98
C ASP A 494 -2.52 -42.88 -14.19
N ASP A 495 -1.86 -41.78 -14.58
CA ASP A 495 -1.04 -41.68 -15.78
C ASP A 495 0.45 -41.99 -15.49
N PRO A 496 1.01 -43.11 -15.99
CA PRO A 496 2.41 -43.46 -15.75
C PRO A 496 3.41 -42.45 -16.33
N ASP A 497 3.04 -41.70 -17.39
CA ASP A 497 3.90 -40.68 -18.00
C ASP A 497 3.91 -39.39 -17.16
N GLU A 498 2.78 -38.99 -16.58
CA GLU A 498 2.71 -37.89 -15.61
C GLU A 498 3.53 -38.23 -14.36
N VAL A 499 3.39 -39.46 -13.85
CA VAL A 499 4.16 -39.95 -12.71
C VAL A 499 5.67 -39.99 -13.02
N ALA A 500 6.05 -40.49 -14.18
CA ALA A 500 7.45 -40.47 -14.62
C ALA A 500 7.99 -39.03 -14.73
N ALA A 501 7.17 -38.08 -15.17
CA ALA A 501 7.56 -36.67 -15.33
C ALA A 501 7.94 -36.01 -13.99
N PHE A 502 7.13 -36.14 -12.93
CA PHE A 502 7.46 -35.51 -11.65
C PHE A 502 8.52 -36.28 -10.84
N LEU A 503 8.65 -37.60 -11.02
CA LEU A 503 9.73 -38.38 -10.39
C LEU A 503 11.09 -38.11 -11.06
N ALA A 504 11.13 -37.99 -12.39
CA ALA A 504 12.35 -37.59 -13.11
C ALA A 504 12.81 -36.18 -12.70
N GLU A 505 11.86 -35.24 -12.60
CA GLU A 505 12.12 -33.88 -12.12
C GLU A 505 12.69 -33.91 -10.69
N SER A 506 12.09 -34.68 -9.78
CA SER A 506 12.60 -34.89 -8.42
C SER A 506 14.05 -35.42 -8.41
N LEU A 507 14.27 -36.59 -9.02
CA LEU A 507 15.52 -37.35 -8.88
C LEU A 507 16.69 -36.78 -9.68
N ALA A 508 16.42 -36.25 -10.88
CA ALA A 508 17.44 -35.85 -11.86
C ALA A 508 17.32 -34.39 -12.36
N GLY A 509 16.34 -33.60 -11.91
CA GLY A 509 16.13 -32.23 -12.40
C GLY A 509 17.27 -31.23 -12.08
N ASP A 510 18.19 -31.60 -11.19
CA ASP A 510 19.44 -30.88 -10.86
C ASP A 510 20.71 -31.49 -11.48
N LEU A 511 20.60 -32.54 -12.31
CA LEU A 511 21.73 -33.26 -12.86
C LEU A 511 21.96 -32.91 -14.35
N ASP A 512 22.95 -32.08 -14.64
CA ASP A 512 23.32 -31.75 -16.04
C ASP A 512 23.75 -32.99 -16.86
N ALA A 513 24.25 -34.03 -16.21
CA ALA A 513 24.71 -35.28 -16.85
C ALA A 513 23.55 -36.20 -17.31
N VAL A 514 22.36 -36.07 -16.72
CA VAL A 514 21.20 -36.92 -17.02
C VAL A 514 20.14 -36.07 -17.69
N SER A 515 19.90 -36.25 -18.99
CA SER A 515 18.85 -35.49 -19.65
C SER A 515 17.47 -35.89 -19.10
N GLY A 516 16.71 -34.91 -18.60
CA GLY A 516 15.41 -35.16 -17.97
C GLY A 516 14.46 -36.00 -18.82
N HIS A 517 14.47 -35.83 -20.15
CA HIS A 517 13.69 -36.67 -21.06
C HIS A 517 14.05 -38.16 -20.98
N ARG A 518 15.34 -38.52 -20.88
CA ARG A 518 15.75 -39.93 -20.69
C ARG A 518 15.32 -40.47 -19.34
N ALA A 519 15.39 -39.65 -18.28
CA ALA A 519 14.92 -40.05 -16.96
C ALA A 519 13.40 -40.31 -16.97
N VAL A 520 12.60 -39.46 -17.63
CA VAL A 520 11.16 -39.69 -17.83
C VAL A 520 10.92 -40.98 -18.61
N THR A 521 11.58 -41.19 -19.75
CA THR A 521 11.41 -42.43 -20.54
C THR A 521 11.75 -43.67 -19.72
N ALA A 522 12.87 -43.69 -19.00
CA ALA A 522 13.28 -44.85 -18.21
C ALA A 522 12.30 -45.16 -17.06
N LEU A 523 11.74 -44.13 -16.42
CA LEU A 523 10.71 -44.28 -15.40
C LEU A 523 9.38 -44.76 -16.00
N ALA A 524 8.90 -44.17 -17.09
CA ALA A 524 7.67 -44.57 -17.77
C ALA A 524 7.71 -46.04 -18.22
N GLN A 525 8.85 -46.48 -18.76
CA GLN A 525 9.11 -47.87 -19.18
C GLN A 525 9.14 -48.90 -18.04
N LEU A 526 9.11 -48.46 -16.78
CA LEU A 526 8.96 -49.30 -15.59
C LEU A 526 7.58 -49.15 -14.95
N LEU A 527 7.11 -47.91 -14.79
CA LEU A 527 5.86 -47.55 -14.12
C LEU A 527 4.62 -48.03 -14.89
N GLY A 528 4.59 -47.83 -16.21
CA GLY A 528 3.48 -48.29 -17.05
C GLY A 528 3.32 -49.81 -17.01
N PRO A 529 4.37 -50.60 -17.32
CA PRO A 529 4.33 -52.05 -17.22
C PRO A 529 4.02 -52.57 -15.80
N TYR A 530 4.55 -51.94 -14.75
CA TYR A 530 4.22 -52.34 -13.37
C TYR A 530 2.75 -52.06 -13.01
N ARG A 531 2.20 -50.91 -13.39
CA ARG A 531 0.78 -50.59 -13.16
C ARG A 531 -0.15 -51.50 -13.96
N ALA A 532 0.23 -51.89 -15.18
CA ALA A 532 -0.53 -52.86 -15.97
C ALA A 532 -0.55 -54.25 -15.32
N ALA A 533 0.59 -54.73 -14.81
CA ALA A 533 0.69 -56.05 -14.16
C ALA A 533 -0.03 -56.13 -12.80
N TYR A 534 0.10 -55.09 -11.96
CA TYR A 534 -0.33 -55.14 -10.56
C TYR A 534 -1.52 -54.22 -10.20
N GLY A 535 -2.07 -53.48 -11.17
CA GLY A 535 -3.16 -52.51 -10.95
C GLY A 535 -2.79 -51.30 -10.07
N ARG A 536 -1.49 -51.08 -9.82
CA ARG A 536 -0.96 -50.06 -8.90
C ARG A 536 0.49 -49.74 -9.24
N PHE A 537 1.00 -48.58 -8.83
CA PHE A 537 2.43 -48.28 -8.87
C PHE A 537 3.23 -49.07 -7.82
N PRO A 538 4.56 -49.27 -8.04
CA PRO A 538 5.44 -49.94 -7.07
C PRO A 538 5.54 -49.16 -5.75
N SER A 539 6.22 -49.70 -4.75
CA SER A 539 6.75 -48.88 -3.64
C SER A 539 8.11 -48.30 -4.05
N LEU A 540 8.59 -47.23 -3.38
CA LEU A 540 9.91 -46.67 -3.71
C LEU A 540 11.08 -47.68 -3.64
N PRO A 541 11.16 -48.59 -2.65
CA PRO A 541 12.21 -49.62 -2.63
C PRO A 541 12.11 -50.56 -3.85
N ARG A 542 10.89 -50.94 -4.25
CA ARG A 542 10.68 -51.81 -5.42
C ARG A 542 10.95 -51.07 -6.75
N LEU A 543 10.71 -49.76 -6.79
CA LEU A 543 11.10 -48.91 -7.92
C LEU A 543 12.63 -48.78 -8.03
N ARG A 544 13.35 -48.72 -6.91
CA ARG A 544 14.82 -48.74 -6.89
C ARG A 544 15.36 -50.04 -7.51
N GLU A 545 14.89 -51.20 -7.07
CA GLU A 545 15.26 -52.52 -7.64
C GLU A 545 15.01 -52.60 -9.17
N LEU A 546 13.90 -52.01 -9.64
CA LEU A 546 13.56 -51.93 -11.07
C LEU A 546 14.48 -50.99 -11.86
N LEU A 547 14.95 -49.90 -11.23
CA LEU A 547 15.87 -48.92 -11.84
C LEU A 547 17.31 -49.44 -11.91
N GLU A 548 17.77 -50.15 -10.87
CA GLU A 548 19.04 -50.90 -10.83
C GLU A 548 19.12 -51.91 -11.98
N GLY A 549 17.96 -52.44 -12.41
CA GLY A 549 17.83 -53.20 -13.65
C GLY A 549 18.25 -54.65 -13.53
N ASP A 550 18.11 -55.26 -12.33
CA ASP A 550 18.33 -56.69 -12.12
C ASP A 550 17.52 -57.51 -13.16
N PRO A 551 18.17 -58.33 -14.01
CA PRO A 551 17.49 -59.13 -15.02
C PRO A 551 16.41 -60.06 -14.45
N SER A 552 16.56 -60.54 -13.22
CA SER A 552 15.57 -61.40 -12.55
C SER A 552 14.31 -60.63 -12.16
N VAL A 553 14.46 -59.39 -11.69
CA VAL A 553 13.36 -58.49 -11.31
C VAL A 553 12.57 -58.05 -12.55
N LEU A 554 13.26 -57.70 -13.63
CA LEU A 554 12.64 -57.34 -14.91
C LEU A 554 11.96 -58.56 -15.57
N ALA A 555 12.56 -59.75 -15.48
CA ALA A 555 11.95 -60.99 -15.99
C ALA A 555 10.69 -61.38 -15.20
N ALA A 556 10.67 -61.19 -13.87
CA ALA A 556 9.49 -61.41 -13.05
C ALA A 556 8.35 -60.45 -13.44
N LEU A 557 8.62 -59.15 -13.59
CA LEU A 557 7.61 -58.18 -14.06
C LEU A 557 7.10 -58.53 -15.48
N ARG A 558 7.98 -59.01 -16.37
CA ARG A 558 7.58 -59.47 -17.70
C ARG A 558 6.66 -60.69 -17.67
N ALA A 559 6.87 -61.61 -16.72
CA ALA A 559 6.09 -62.84 -16.60
C ALA A 559 4.62 -62.58 -16.21
N GLU A 560 4.36 -61.56 -15.39
CA GLU A 560 3.00 -61.15 -15.01
C GLU A 560 2.22 -60.47 -16.15
N LEU A 561 2.90 -59.97 -17.20
CA LEU A 561 2.27 -59.32 -18.36
C LEU A 561 1.76 -60.36 -19.38
N VAL A 562 0.81 -61.18 -18.93
CA VAL A 562 0.16 -62.24 -19.71
C VAL A 562 -0.95 -61.66 -20.62
N GLY A 563 -1.11 -62.21 -21.82
CA GLY A 563 -2.16 -61.79 -22.77
C GLY A 563 -1.72 -60.73 -23.80
N ASP A 564 -2.56 -60.54 -24.82
CA ASP A 564 -2.22 -59.69 -25.98
C ASP A 564 -2.45 -58.19 -25.72
N GLU A 565 -3.33 -57.84 -24.79
CA GLU A 565 -3.53 -56.47 -24.32
C GLU A 565 -2.26 -55.82 -23.75
N HIS A 566 -1.33 -56.62 -23.22
CA HIS A 566 -0.06 -56.16 -22.68
C HIS A 566 1.11 -56.18 -23.70
N ILE A 567 0.86 -56.39 -25.00
CA ILE A 567 1.93 -56.34 -26.03
C ILE A 567 2.72 -55.03 -26.00
N ALA A 568 2.06 -53.88 -25.83
CA ALA A 568 2.73 -52.58 -25.76
C ALA A 568 3.64 -52.47 -24.53
N MET A 569 3.12 -52.80 -23.34
CA MET A 569 3.88 -52.75 -22.08
C MET A 569 5.08 -53.71 -22.09
N ARG A 570 4.95 -54.90 -22.69
CA ARG A 570 6.07 -55.82 -22.89
C ARG A 570 7.16 -55.26 -23.80
N ARG A 571 6.81 -54.49 -24.83
CA ARG A 571 7.77 -53.82 -25.73
C ARG A 571 8.54 -52.69 -25.03
N GLU A 572 7.86 -51.92 -24.18
CA GLU A 572 8.51 -50.88 -23.35
C GLU A 572 9.49 -51.50 -22.34
N LEU A 573 9.08 -52.57 -21.66
CA LEU A 573 9.96 -53.29 -20.73
C LEU A 573 11.16 -53.95 -21.45
N ASP A 574 10.94 -54.51 -22.65
CA ASP A 574 12.02 -55.01 -23.50
C ASP A 574 12.97 -53.88 -23.99
N ALA A 575 12.46 -52.65 -24.16
CA ALA A 575 13.27 -51.50 -24.51
C ALA A 575 14.13 -51.04 -23.32
N ARG A 576 13.56 -50.97 -22.11
CA ARG A 576 14.31 -50.71 -20.87
C ARG A 576 15.42 -51.75 -20.68
N ALA A 577 15.09 -53.05 -20.79
CA ALA A 577 16.06 -54.13 -20.62
C ALA A 577 17.25 -54.07 -21.61
N ARG A 578 17.04 -53.57 -22.83
CA ARG A 578 18.12 -53.32 -23.81
C ARG A 578 18.97 -52.07 -23.50
N GLN A 579 18.41 -51.09 -22.79
CA GLN A 579 19.11 -49.87 -22.39
C GLN A 579 19.90 -50.06 -21.08
N THR A 580 19.47 -50.98 -20.22
CA THR A 580 20.11 -51.30 -18.95
C THR A 580 21.60 -51.61 -19.13
N GLY A 581 22.46 -50.92 -18.39
CA GLY A 581 23.92 -51.12 -18.45
C GLY A 581 24.61 -50.49 -19.68
N SER A 582 23.89 -49.74 -20.51
CA SER A 582 24.51 -48.91 -21.55
C SER A 582 25.16 -47.65 -20.94
N ALA A 583 26.19 -47.10 -21.61
CA ALA A 583 26.94 -45.94 -21.10
C ALA A 583 26.14 -44.62 -20.98
N GLY A 584 24.87 -44.61 -21.41
CA GLY A 584 23.94 -43.48 -21.27
C GLY A 584 22.68 -43.81 -20.46
N ASP A 585 22.68 -44.92 -19.72
CA ASP A 585 21.57 -45.39 -18.91
C ASP A 585 21.34 -44.49 -17.68
N PRO A 586 20.17 -43.84 -17.52
CA PRO A 586 19.86 -43.07 -16.32
C PRO A 586 19.51 -43.96 -15.10
N GLY A 587 19.22 -45.25 -15.30
CA GLY A 587 18.70 -46.16 -14.27
C GLY A 587 19.51 -46.17 -12.97
N PRO A 588 20.83 -46.47 -12.99
CA PRO A 588 21.67 -46.49 -11.80
C PRO A 588 21.69 -45.16 -11.04
N VAL A 589 21.78 -44.03 -11.75
CA VAL A 589 21.80 -42.69 -11.12
C VAL A 589 20.44 -42.37 -10.47
N LEU A 590 19.34 -42.77 -11.10
CA LEU A 590 18.00 -42.62 -10.52
C LEU A 590 17.81 -43.55 -9.30
N ALA A 591 18.35 -44.76 -9.34
CA ALA A 591 18.33 -45.70 -8.22
C ALA A 591 19.12 -45.18 -7.01
N ASP A 592 20.33 -44.67 -7.21
CA ASP A 592 21.17 -44.07 -6.16
C ASP A 592 20.46 -42.88 -5.50
N ARG A 593 19.81 -42.03 -6.29
CA ARG A 593 19.03 -40.88 -5.78
C ARG A 593 17.78 -41.32 -5.03
N LEU A 594 17.14 -42.40 -5.49
CA LEU A 594 15.98 -42.99 -4.81
C LEU A 594 16.37 -43.71 -3.51
N ALA A 595 17.60 -44.26 -3.41
CA ALA A 595 18.13 -44.87 -2.20
C ALA A 595 18.25 -43.90 -1.01
N VAL A 596 18.31 -42.58 -1.28
CA VAL A 596 18.24 -41.54 -0.24
C VAL A 596 16.87 -41.52 0.46
N LEU A 597 15.80 -41.87 -0.25
CA LEU A 597 14.43 -41.99 0.24
C LEU A 597 14.09 -43.40 0.75
N ASP A 598 14.93 -44.40 0.49
CA ASP A 598 14.83 -45.79 0.97
C ASP A 598 15.63 -46.02 2.28
N ARG A 599 15.98 -44.94 2.99
CA ARG A 599 16.67 -45.05 4.29
C ARG A 599 15.72 -45.54 5.38
N PRO A 600 16.22 -46.23 6.44
CA PRO A 600 15.37 -46.76 7.52
C PRO A 600 14.45 -45.73 8.20
N ALA A 601 14.82 -44.44 8.22
CA ALA A 601 13.96 -43.36 8.71
C ALA A 601 12.65 -43.22 7.92
N PHE A 602 12.63 -43.60 6.65
CA PHE A 602 11.48 -43.53 5.75
C PHE A 602 10.81 -44.89 5.51
N ALA A 603 11.23 -45.96 6.21
CA ALA A 603 10.80 -47.33 5.91
C ALA A 603 9.29 -47.60 6.06
N GLU A 604 8.57 -46.79 6.84
CA GLU A 604 7.10 -46.86 6.97
C GLU A 604 6.36 -45.87 6.03
N PHE A 605 7.08 -45.01 5.31
CA PHE A 605 6.55 -43.95 4.44
C PHE A 605 6.51 -44.36 2.96
N PHE A 606 5.97 -43.48 2.12
CA PHE A 606 5.86 -43.62 0.67
C PHE A 606 5.14 -44.92 0.24
N GLY A 607 4.09 -45.29 0.97
CA GLY A 607 3.24 -46.44 0.65
C GLY A 607 3.82 -47.82 1.01
N ALA A 608 4.87 -47.87 1.86
CA ALA A 608 5.47 -49.11 2.33
C ALA A 608 4.57 -49.89 3.31
N ASP A 609 3.99 -49.23 4.33
CA ASP A 609 3.02 -49.84 5.25
C ASP A 609 1.60 -49.27 5.04
N ARG A 610 0.89 -49.87 4.09
CA ARG A 610 -0.49 -49.48 3.72
C ARG A 610 -1.54 -49.74 4.82
N GLY A 611 -1.16 -50.32 5.96
CA GLY A 611 -2.06 -50.66 7.06
C GLY A 611 -2.10 -49.64 8.21
N LYS A 612 -0.99 -48.94 8.48
CA LYS A 612 -0.87 -48.06 9.66
C LYS A 612 -1.15 -46.58 9.37
N VAL A 613 -0.64 -46.04 8.26
CA VAL A 613 -0.62 -44.59 7.98
C VAL A 613 -1.46 -44.28 6.75
N ARG A 614 -2.20 -43.15 6.78
CA ARG A 614 -3.05 -42.74 5.65
C ARG A 614 -2.23 -41.96 4.62
N PRO A 615 -2.10 -42.41 3.37
CA PRO A 615 -1.43 -41.63 2.33
C PRO A 615 -2.23 -40.37 2.01
N PHE A 616 -1.56 -39.22 2.04
CA PHE A 616 -2.05 -37.96 1.54
C PHE A 616 -1.51 -37.73 0.13
N SER A 617 -2.41 -37.49 -0.82
CA SER A 617 -2.08 -37.12 -2.19
C SER A 617 -2.31 -35.63 -2.44
N LEU A 618 -1.43 -35.03 -3.24
CA LEU A 618 -1.56 -33.66 -3.71
C LEU A 618 -2.76 -33.47 -4.66
N SER A 619 -3.32 -34.53 -5.26
CA SER A 619 -4.56 -34.43 -6.07
C SER A 619 -5.71 -33.79 -5.30
N ALA A 620 -5.79 -34.03 -3.99
CA ALA A 620 -6.83 -33.51 -3.10
C ALA A 620 -6.86 -31.97 -3.05
N VAL A 621 -5.73 -31.30 -3.22
CA VAL A 621 -5.61 -29.82 -3.29
C VAL A 621 -6.26 -29.27 -4.57
N GLY A 622 -6.32 -30.09 -5.62
CA GLY A 622 -7.08 -29.81 -6.84
C GLY A 622 -8.59 -29.80 -6.62
N GLN A 623 -9.10 -30.54 -5.63
CA GLN A 623 -10.53 -30.82 -5.43
C GLN A 623 -11.14 -30.11 -4.21
N HIS A 624 -10.33 -29.84 -3.18
CA HIS A 624 -10.79 -29.38 -1.87
C HIS A 624 -9.95 -28.20 -1.34
N PRO A 625 -10.57 -27.24 -0.62
CA PRO A 625 -9.90 -26.10 0.00
C PRO A 625 -9.15 -26.51 1.28
N LEU A 626 -8.04 -27.23 1.16
CA LEU A 626 -7.33 -27.86 2.29
C LEU A 626 -6.18 -27.02 2.86
N ARG A 627 -5.88 -27.23 4.15
CA ARG A 627 -4.71 -26.70 4.87
C ARG A 627 -3.74 -27.86 5.16
N VAL A 628 -2.60 -27.88 4.48
CA VAL A 628 -1.64 -28.98 4.55
C VAL A 628 -0.28 -28.47 5.03
N ARG A 629 0.31 -29.16 6.03
CA ARG A 629 1.70 -28.96 6.45
C ARG A 629 2.50 -30.23 6.21
N ILE A 630 3.64 -30.10 5.53
CA ILE A 630 4.61 -31.17 5.31
C ILE A 630 5.90 -30.76 6.00
N GLU A 631 6.18 -31.41 7.12
CA GLU A 631 7.44 -31.28 7.86
C GLU A 631 8.45 -32.25 7.26
N LEU A 632 9.54 -31.69 6.75
CA LEU A 632 10.70 -32.41 6.24
C LEU A 632 11.62 -32.81 7.41
N PRO A 633 12.31 -33.96 7.31
CA PRO A 633 13.23 -34.41 8.34
C PRO A 633 14.38 -33.43 8.53
N ASP A 634 14.70 -33.16 9.79
CA ASP A 634 15.77 -32.27 10.20
C ASP A 634 17.13 -33.01 10.21
N ARG A 635 18.23 -32.24 10.15
CA ARG A 635 19.64 -32.66 10.35
C ARG A 635 20.09 -33.98 9.66
N GLY A 636 20.78 -33.84 8.52
CA GLY A 636 21.53 -34.95 7.89
C GLY A 636 20.75 -35.68 6.80
N TYR A 637 19.54 -35.22 6.51
CA TYR A 637 18.68 -35.67 5.41
C TYR A 637 18.47 -34.58 4.35
N ASP A 638 19.34 -33.57 4.29
CA ASP A 638 19.20 -32.39 3.42
C ASP A 638 18.98 -32.73 1.93
N GLU A 639 19.57 -33.83 1.47
CA GLU A 639 19.35 -34.36 0.11
C GLU A 639 17.95 -34.94 -0.07
N ALA A 640 17.47 -35.74 0.89
CA ALA A 640 16.09 -36.25 0.91
C ALA A 640 15.10 -35.07 0.91
N SER A 641 15.33 -34.09 1.78
CA SER A 641 14.51 -32.87 1.90
C SER A 641 14.48 -32.08 0.58
N ARG A 642 15.60 -31.95 -0.14
CA ARG A 642 15.63 -31.35 -1.49
C ARG A 642 14.84 -32.16 -2.52
N LEU A 643 15.03 -33.48 -2.57
CA LEU A 643 14.30 -34.38 -3.47
C LEU A 643 12.78 -34.31 -3.23
N ILE A 644 12.34 -34.41 -1.98
CA ILE A 644 10.93 -34.33 -1.59
C ILE A 644 10.34 -32.94 -1.94
N THR A 645 11.05 -31.86 -1.64
CA THR A 645 10.57 -30.51 -1.97
C THR A 645 10.41 -30.31 -3.48
N ARG A 646 11.33 -30.89 -4.28
CA ARG A 646 11.27 -30.84 -5.74
C ARG A 646 10.13 -31.69 -6.28
N LEU A 647 9.91 -32.89 -5.72
CA LEU A 647 8.75 -33.74 -6.01
C LEU A 647 7.43 -32.99 -5.76
N LEU A 648 7.30 -32.36 -4.59
CA LEU A 648 6.11 -31.58 -4.21
C LEU A 648 5.87 -30.39 -5.14
N LEU A 649 6.92 -29.67 -5.55
CA LEU A 649 6.81 -28.59 -6.53
C LEU A 649 6.37 -29.10 -7.91
N ALA A 650 6.92 -30.24 -8.35
CA ALA A 650 6.60 -30.87 -9.63
C ALA A 650 5.16 -31.42 -9.68
N GLN A 651 4.74 -32.13 -8.62
CA GLN A 651 3.38 -32.65 -8.41
C GLN A 651 2.37 -31.51 -8.30
N PHE A 652 2.61 -30.49 -7.46
CA PHE A 652 1.72 -29.32 -7.32
C PHE A 652 1.49 -28.65 -8.67
N ALA A 653 2.57 -28.41 -9.44
CA ALA A 653 2.48 -27.82 -10.76
C ALA A 653 1.72 -28.67 -11.79
N ALA A 654 1.74 -30.00 -11.66
CA ALA A 654 0.96 -30.91 -12.49
C ALA A 654 -0.54 -30.86 -12.13
N VAL A 655 -0.87 -31.07 -10.86
CA VAL A 655 -2.25 -31.04 -10.33
C VAL A 655 -2.96 -29.72 -10.64
N VAL A 656 -2.29 -28.57 -10.51
CA VAL A 656 -2.90 -27.27 -10.83
C VAL A 656 -3.04 -27.01 -12.34
N ALA A 657 -2.34 -27.77 -13.19
CA ALA A 657 -2.41 -27.64 -14.64
C ALA A 657 -3.52 -28.48 -15.30
N THR A 658 -4.14 -29.42 -14.59
CA THR A 658 -5.24 -30.26 -15.10
C THR A 658 -6.61 -29.84 -14.58
N GLY A 659 -6.76 -29.57 -13.28
CA GLY A 659 -8.06 -29.28 -12.68
C GLY A 659 -8.63 -27.86 -12.94
N GLU A 660 -9.94 -27.78 -13.15
CA GLU A 660 -10.73 -26.55 -12.96
C GLU A 660 -11.04 -26.35 -11.47
N ARG A 661 -10.71 -25.18 -10.91
CA ARG A 661 -10.89 -24.86 -9.48
C ARG A 661 -11.67 -23.57 -9.29
N THR A 662 -12.49 -23.53 -8.24
CA THR A 662 -13.13 -22.30 -7.75
C THR A 662 -12.32 -21.58 -6.67
N HIS A 663 -11.31 -22.26 -6.09
CA HIS A 663 -10.41 -21.74 -5.06
C HIS A 663 -9.01 -21.45 -5.60
N PHE A 664 -8.26 -20.60 -4.89
CA PHE A 664 -6.85 -20.31 -5.14
C PHE A 664 -5.96 -21.42 -4.55
N ALA A 665 -4.99 -21.94 -5.31
CA ALA A 665 -4.07 -22.97 -4.82
C ALA A 665 -2.66 -22.39 -4.58
N CYS A 666 -2.08 -22.59 -3.40
CA CYS A 666 -0.74 -22.07 -3.08
C CYS A 666 0.18 -23.12 -2.47
N LEU A 667 1.41 -23.20 -2.98
CA LEU A 667 2.51 -23.96 -2.39
C LEU A 667 3.51 -22.99 -1.75
N VAL A 668 3.79 -23.16 -0.47
CA VAL A 668 4.69 -22.30 0.31
C VAL A 668 5.89 -23.12 0.75
N LEU A 669 7.08 -22.74 0.30
CA LEU A 669 8.35 -23.40 0.62
C LEU A 669 9.18 -22.46 1.52
N ASP A 670 9.35 -22.83 2.80
CA ASP A 670 10.12 -22.04 3.79
C ASP A 670 11.65 -22.11 3.57
N ASP A 671 12.13 -23.20 2.94
CA ASP A 671 13.44 -23.25 2.28
C ASP A 671 13.34 -23.99 0.92
N ALA A 672 13.58 -23.28 -0.17
CA ALA A 672 13.64 -23.79 -1.55
C ALA A 672 15.09 -23.85 -2.09
N THR A 673 16.09 -23.68 -1.23
CA THR A 673 17.51 -23.57 -1.61
C THR A 673 18.01 -24.88 -2.25
N GLY A 674 18.50 -24.80 -3.49
CA GLY A 674 18.93 -25.96 -4.30
C GLY A 674 17.79 -26.86 -4.84
N VAL A 675 16.53 -26.44 -4.71
CA VAL A 675 15.36 -27.22 -5.17
C VAL A 675 15.00 -26.90 -6.63
N VAL A 676 15.08 -25.62 -7.02
CA VAL A 676 14.51 -25.09 -8.26
C VAL A 676 15.34 -25.47 -9.49
N THR A 677 14.67 -26.02 -10.50
CA THR A 677 15.24 -26.46 -11.79
C THR A 677 14.79 -25.57 -12.97
N ALA A 678 15.31 -25.86 -14.17
CA ALA A 678 14.82 -25.26 -15.42
C ALA A 678 13.34 -25.57 -15.74
N GLU A 679 12.86 -26.77 -15.41
CA GLU A 679 11.46 -27.18 -15.67
C GLU A 679 10.51 -26.61 -14.62
N SER A 680 10.91 -26.63 -13.35
CA SER A 680 10.23 -25.94 -12.26
C SER A 680 9.99 -24.45 -12.58
N VAL A 681 10.98 -23.73 -13.12
CA VAL A 681 10.83 -22.32 -13.57
C VAL A 681 9.78 -22.19 -14.69
N ARG A 682 9.81 -23.06 -15.70
CA ARG A 682 8.80 -23.07 -16.79
C ARG A 682 7.39 -23.38 -16.28
N ARG A 683 7.27 -24.20 -15.25
CA ARG A 683 6.00 -24.53 -14.60
C ARG A 683 5.46 -23.35 -13.78
N ILE A 684 6.31 -22.68 -13.00
CA ILE A 684 5.94 -21.47 -12.22
C ILE A 684 5.33 -20.38 -13.12
N GLN A 685 5.90 -20.14 -14.31
CA GLN A 685 5.37 -19.17 -15.28
C GLN A 685 3.91 -19.43 -15.69
N ARG A 686 3.45 -20.69 -15.67
CA ARG A 686 2.10 -21.10 -16.07
C ARG A 686 1.07 -20.97 -14.95
N LEU A 687 1.49 -20.82 -13.69
CA LEU A 687 0.58 -20.80 -12.53
C LEU A 687 -0.37 -19.60 -12.54
N ARG A 688 0.09 -18.44 -13.05
CA ARG A 688 -0.68 -17.19 -13.10
C ARG A 688 -2.01 -17.33 -13.83
N SER A 689 -2.09 -18.15 -14.89
CA SER A 689 -3.34 -18.38 -15.62
C SER A 689 -4.21 -19.49 -15.02
N ARG A 690 -3.75 -20.19 -13.97
CA ARG A 690 -4.41 -21.34 -13.34
C ARG A 690 -4.92 -21.06 -11.91
N ASN A 691 -5.03 -19.79 -11.54
CA ASN A 691 -5.40 -19.35 -10.19
C ASN A 691 -4.56 -20.05 -9.10
N ALA A 692 -3.24 -20.13 -9.34
CA ALA A 692 -2.29 -20.78 -8.45
C ALA A 692 -1.02 -19.94 -8.32
N GLY A 693 -0.22 -20.20 -7.29
CA GLY A 693 1.06 -19.52 -7.09
C GLY A 693 1.97 -20.24 -6.10
N VAL A 694 3.27 -19.94 -6.17
CA VAL A 694 4.28 -20.49 -5.25
C VAL A 694 4.95 -19.36 -4.47
N VAL A 695 5.21 -19.59 -3.18
CA VAL A 695 6.08 -18.76 -2.36
C VAL A 695 7.40 -19.51 -2.16
N LEU A 696 8.49 -18.96 -2.66
CA LEU A 696 9.83 -19.52 -2.59
C LEU A 696 10.68 -18.68 -1.64
N ALA A 697 10.94 -19.17 -0.43
CA ALA A 697 11.98 -18.61 0.43
C ALA A 697 13.34 -19.26 0.13
N LEU A 698 14.37 -18.44 -0.05
CA LEU A 698 15.74 -18.85 -0.36
C LEU A 698 16.72 -18.24 0.64
N ARG A 699 17.80 -18.96 0.95
CA ARG A 699 18.93 -18.42 1.72
C ARG A 699 19.83 -17.52 0.87
N THR A 700 20.13 -17.96 -0.34
CA THR A 700 20.83 -17.23 -1.41
C THR A 700 20.37 -17.80 -2.75
N VAL A 701 20.54 -17.04 -3.84
CA VAL A 701 20.37 -17.52 -5.22
C VAL A 701 21.66 -18.20 -5.72
N GLY A 702 22.79 -18.00 -5.03
CA GLY A 702 24.09 -18.62 -5.36
C GLY A 702 24.11 -20.15 -5.31
N ASP A 703 23.19 -20.78 -4.55
CA ASP A 703 23.04 -22.24 -4.44
C ASP A 703 22.28 -22.86 -5.65
N MET A 704 22.10 -22.10 -6.73
CA MET A 704 21.49 -22.52 -8.00
C MET A 704 22.41 -22.25 -9.18
N SER A 705 22.31 -23.06 -10.23
CA SER A 705 23.00 -22.83 -11.52
C SER A 705 22.73 -21.41 -12.05
N GLU A 706 23.80 -20.71 -12.45
CA GLU A 706 23.74 -19.30 -12.89
C GLU A 706 22.79 -19.10 -14.09
N ALA A 707 22.67 -20.11 -14.95
CA ALA A 707 21.72 -20.12 -16.07
C ALA A 707 20.25 -19.99 -15.65
N LEU A 708 19.91 -20.31 -14.39
CA LEU A 708 18.55 -20.22 -13.85
C LEU A 708 18.25 -18.88 -13.17
N HIS A 709 19.26 -18.06 -12.86
CA HIS A 709 19.07 -16.83 -12.07
C HIS A 709 18.11 -15.87 -12.78
N GLY A 710 18.42 -15.47 -14.01
CA GLY A 710 17.55 -14.60 -14.83
C GLY A 710 16.15 -15.19 -15.07
N PRO A 711 16.03 -16.43 -15.57
CA PRO A 711 14.73 -17.08 -15.77
C PRO A 711 13.85 -17.18 -14.52
N LEU A 712 14.43 -17.43 -13.34
CA LEU A 712 13.70 -17.46 -12.07
C LEU A 712 13.12 -16.09 -11.72
N TYR A 713 13.93 -15.02 -11.79
CA TYR A 713 13.45 -13.66 -11.55
C TYR A 713 12.36 -13.24 -12.55
N ALA A 714 12.44 -13.70 -13.81
CA ALA A 714 11.42 -13.46 -14.83
C ALA A 714 10.14 -14.29 -14.64
N ALA A 715 10.22 -15.45 -13.98
CA ALA A 715 9.07 -16.34 -13.74
C ALA A 715 8.13 -15.87 -12.61
N VAL A 716 8.64 -15.08 -11.67
CA VAL A 716 7.87 -14.54 -10.54
C VAL A 716 7.47 -13.08 -10.79
N GLY A 717 6.25 -12.71 -10.40
CA GLY A 717 5.77 -11.32 -10.44
C GLY A 717 6.08 -10.54 -9.15
N CYS A 718 6.24 -11.24 -8.02
CA CYS A 718 6.57 -10.63 -6.73
C CYS A 718 7.99 -11.01 -6.28
N ARG A 719 8.75 -10.04 -5.79
CA ARG A 719 10.19 -10.17 -5.45
C ARG A 719 10.49 -9.45 -4.15
N MET A 720 11.16 -10.12 -3.22
CA MET A 720 11.46 -9.62 -1.88
C MET A 720 12.91 -9.92 -1.49
N ALA A 721 13.70 -8.88 -1.21
CA ALA A 721 15.07 -8.98 -0.70
C ALA A 721 15.09 -8.56 0.78
N PHE A 722 15.48 -9.48 1.66
CA PHE A 722 15.58 -9.21 3.10
C PHE A 722 16.91 -8.53 3.46
N SER A 723 16.96 -7.86 4.61
CA SER A 723 18.20 -7.32 5.17
C SER A 723 19.31 -8.38 5.25
N GLY A 724 20.50 -8.05 4.76
CA GLY A 724 21.69 -8.91 4.83
C GLY A 724 21.87 -9.88 3.65
N VAL A 725 21.17 -9.68 2.52
CA VAL A 725 21.54 -10.34 1.25
C VAL A 725 22.99 -10.03 0.86
N THR A 726 23.63 -10.94 0.13
CA THR A 726 24.99 -10.69 -0.39
C THR A 726 24.94 -9.63 -1.50
N THR A 727 26.08 -9.01 -1.82
CA THR A 727 26.19 -8.11 -2.99
C THR A 727 25.95 -8.86 -4.31
N TRP A 728 26.22 -10.17 -4.36
CA TRP A 728 25.93 -11.03 -5.50
C TRP A 728 24.43 -11.31 -5.66
N ASP A 729 23.72 -11.60 -4.58
CA ASP A 729 22.26 -11.70 -4.61
C ASP A 729 21.64 -10.32 -4.98
N GLY A 730 22.18 -9.26 -4.38
CA GLY A 730 21.75 -7.88 -4.58
C GLY A 730 21.89 -7.39 -6.03
N SER A 731 22.93 -7.77 -6.76
CA SER A 731 23.07 -7.39 -8.18
C SER A 731 21.96 -8.00 -9.03
N ARG A 732 21.57 -9.27 -8.79
CA ARG A 732 20.46 -9.90 -9.53
C ARG A 732 19.11 -9.25 -9.24
N PHE A 733 18.90 -8.74 -8.02
CA PHE A 733 17.72 -7.91 -7.72
C PHE A 733 17.78 -6.54 -8.41
N ALA A 734 18.93 -5.89 -8.44
CA ALA A 734 19.13 -4.62 -9.15
C ALA A 734 18.85 -4.79 -10.66
N ASP A 735 19.39 -5.83 -11.30
CA ASP A 735 19.12 -6.22 -12.68
C ASP A 735 17.62 -6.44 -12.92
N ALA A 736 16.96 -7.22 -12.05
CA ALA A 736 15.55 -7.61 -12.19
C ALA A 736 14.54 -6.49 -11.92
N TRP A 737 14.90 -5.48 -11.13
CA TRP A 737 14.10 -4.28 -10.91
C TRP A 737 14.44 -3.13 -11.87
N GLY A 738 15.63 -3.17 -12.46
CA GLY A 738 16.11 -2.23 -13.45
C GLY A 738 16.28 -0.80 -12.93
N THR A 739 16.29 0.11 -13.88
CA THR A 739 16.61 1.52 -13.69
C THR A 739 15.37 2.40 -13.58
N GLN A 740 15.60 3.64 -13.13
CA GLN A 740 14.65 4.73 -13.12
C GLN A 740 15.37 6.04 -13.44
N TRP A 741 14.68 6.95 -14.13
CA TRP A 741 15.16 8.29 -14.41
C TRP A 741 15.00 9.16 -13.16
N VAL A 742 16.11 9.55 -12.55
CA VAL A 742 16.14 10.43 -11.36
C VAL A 742 16.65 11.81 -11.77
N GLU A 743 15.89 12.85 -11.44
CA GLU A 743 16.33 14.23 -11.58
C GLU A 743 17.39 14.56 -10.52
N THR A 744 18.66 14.43 -10.91
CA THR A 744 19.80 14.83 -10.09
C THR A 744 19.97 16.34 -10.21
N ARG A 745 19.84 17.05 -9.09
CA ARG A 745 20.00 18.50 -9.01
C ARG A 745 21.46 18.85 -8.67
N ASP A 746 22.29 19.02 -9.69
CA ASP A 746 23.65 19.52 -9.52
C ASP A 746 23.59 21.04 -9.25
N VAL A 747 23.95 21.44 -8.02
CA VAL A 747 23.98 22.85 -7.59
C VAL A 747 25.40 23.40 -7.71
N ALA A 748 25.73 23.94 -8.88
CA ALA A 748 26.97 24.66 -9.09
C ALA A 748 26.88 26.06 -8.46
N ARG A 749 27.69 26.31 -7.43
CA ARG A 749 27.80 27.65 -6.80
C ARG A 749 28.89 28.46 -7.48
N HIS A 750 28.52 29.21 -8.52
CA HIS A 750 29.42 30.21 -9.09
C HIS A 750 29.33 31.54 -8.33
N THR A 751 30.49 32.02 -7.87
CA THR A 751 30.64 33.38 -7.33
C THR A 751 30.71 34.37 -8.49
N VAL A 752 29.62 35.11 -8.74
CA VAL A 752 29.59 36.14 -9.77
C VAL A 752 30.44 37.34 -9.31
N PHE A 753 31.59 37.51 -9.94
CA PHE A 753 32.30 38.79 -9.97
C PHE A 753 31.57 39.72 -10.95
N ALA A 754 30.73 40.62 -10.42
CA ALA A 754 30.01 41.60 -11.22
C ALA A 754 30.90 42.82 -11.50
N ASP A 755 31.36 42.97 -12.74
CA ASP A 755 32.37 43.96 -13.15
C ASP A 755 31.76 45.33 -13.55
N GLN A 756 30.66 45.72 -12.91
CA GLN A 756 29.97 47.00 -13.17
C GLN A 756 29.71 47.78 -11.87
N PRO A 757 29.95 49.11 -11.84
CA PRO A 757 29.93 49.88 -10.60
C PRO A 757 28.54 50.08 -10.01
N MET A 758 27.49 50.20 -10.84
CA MET A 758 26.14 50.53 -10.36
C MET A 758 25.44 49.35 -9.66
N THR A 759 25.65 48.13 -10.14
CA THR A 759 25.20 46.91 -9.44
C THR A 759 25.91 46.71 -8.11
N ARG A 760 27.18 47.10 -7.99
CA ARG A 760 27.97 47.03 -6.75
C ARG A 760 27.32 47.81 -5.60
N ALA A 761 26.77 49.00 -5.87
CA ALA A 761 26.07 49.82 -4.87
C ALA A 761 24.77 49.17 -4.38
N ILE A 762 23.94 48.65 -5.31
CA ILE A 762 22.67 47.97 -4.99
C ILE A 762 22.92 46.67 -4.20
N HIS A 763 23.97 45.92 -4.56
CA HIS A 763 24.39 44.73 -3.81
C HIS A 763 24.97 45.06 -2.43
N ALA A 764 25.72 46.15 -2.29
CA ALA A 764 26.24 46.59 -0.98
C ALA A 764 25.09 46.98 -0.02
N LEU A 765 24.14 47.80 -0.50
CA LEU A 765 22.99 48.23 0.29
C LEU A 765 22.10 47.04 0.70
N ARG A 766 21.85 46.09 -0.21
CA ARG A 766 21.06 44.88 0.11
C ARG A 766 21.81 43.91 1.04
N LYS A 767 23.13 43.75 0.88
CA LYS A 767 23.97 42.89 1.74
C LYS A 767 24.03 43.39 3.19
N LEU A 768 24.04 44.71 3.39
CA LEU A 768 23.94 45.34 4.71
C LEU A 768 22.60 45.06 5.42
N VAL A 769 21.51 44.84 4.68
CA VAL A 769 20.17 44.61 5.23
C VAL A 769 19.89 43.13 5.51
N THR A 770 20.46 42.19 4.74
CA THR A 770 20.10 40.75 4.84
C THR A 770 21.21 39.80 5.27
N GLY A 771 22.45 40.28 5.47
CA GLY A 771 23.52 39.53 6.14
C GLY A 771 24.06 38.29 5.43
N LYS A 772 23.53 37.89 4.27
CA LYS A 772 24.02 36.74 3.46
C LYS A 772 24.56 37.20 2.12
N ALA A 773 25.74 36.69 1.76
CA ALA A 773 26.35 36.91 0.45
C ALA A 773 25.54 36.19 -0.64
N VAL A 774 25.32 36.86 -1.76
CA VAL A 774 24.57 36.32 -2.90
C VAL A 774 25.48 35.33 -3.66
N THR A 775 25.27 34.03 -3.43
CA THR A 775 25.66 33.00 -4.39
C THR A 775 24.47 32.75 -5.30
N THR A 776 24.64 32.97 -6.60
CA THR A 776 23.68 32.49 -7.59
C THR A 776 23.88 30.98 -7.72
N GLU A 777 22.95 30.21 -7.15
CA GLU A 777 22.90 28.77 -7.36
C GLU A 777 22.53 28.50 -8.82
N ALA A 778 23.51 28.09 -9.63
CA ALA A 778 23.24 27.54 -10.95
C ALA A 778 22.73 26.11 -10.73
N VAL A 779 21.41 25.96 -10.90
CA VAL A 779 20.71 24.69 -10.68
C VAL A 779 20.60 23.96 -12.02
N THR A 780 21.57 23.10 -12.31
CA THR A 780 21.49 22.16 -13.43
C THR A 780 20.73 20.92 -12.97
N VAL A 781 19.47 20.79 -13.40
CA VAL A 781 18.72 19.54 -13.26
C VAL A 781 19.12 18.62 -14.40
N ARG A 782 19.79 17.52 -14.08
CA ARG A 782 20.17 16.47 -15.02
C ARG A 782 19.35 15.22 -14.72
N GLN A 783 18.56 14.76 -15.68
CA GLN A 783 17.98 13.42 -15.60
C GLN A 783 19.10 12.39 -15.80
N VAL A 784 19.30 11.54 -14.79
CA VAL A 784 20.28 10.46 -14.79
C VAL A 784 19.53 9.16 -14.55
N GLU A 785 19.73 8.21 -15.45
CA GLU A 785 19.28 6.84 -15.26
C GLU A 785 20.09 6.20 -14.13
N ARG A 786 19.40 5.73 -13.08
CA ARG A 786 20.01 5.03 -11.93
C ARG A 786 19.21 3.78 -11.60
N GLU A 787 19.88 2.75 -11.12
CA GLU A 787 19.23 1.58 -10.51
C GLU A 787 18.23 2.02 -9.45
N ARG A 788 17.07 1.34 -9.37
CA ARG A 788 16.07 1.63 -8.32
C ARG A 788 16.60 1.36 -6.91
N TRP A 789 17.43 0.32 -6.82
CA TRP A 789 18.22 -0.12 -5.68
C TRP A 789 19.51 -0.72 -6.21
N SER A 790 20.66 -0.27 -5.72
CA SER A 790 21.93 -0.89 -6.11
C SER A 790 22.28 -2.12 -5.27
N ALA A 791 23.14 -2.99 -5.81
CA ALA A 791 23.61 -4.19 -5.11
C ALA A 791 24.17 -3.88 -3.71
N SER A 792 24.93 -2.79 -3.57
CA SER A 792 25.50 -2.33 -2.29
C SER A 792 24.45 -1.76 -1.35
N GLU A 793 23.43 -1.08 -1.86
CA GLU A 793 22.30 -0.60 -1.05
C GLU A 793 21.46 -1.76 -0.51
N LEU A 794 21.30 -2.85 -1.27
CA LEU A 794 20.57 -4.04 -0.81
C LEU A 794 21.38 -4.82 0.23
N ALA A 795 22.70 -4.96 0.03
CA ALA A 795 23.57 -5.68 0.95
C ALA A 795 23.82 -4.93 2.28
N HIS A 796 23.90 -3.60 2.26
CA HIS A 796 24.36 -2.80 3.41
C HIS A 796 23.41 -1.66 3.83
N GLY A 797 22.48 -1.25 2.97
CA GLY A 797 21.54 -0.14 3.23
C GLY A 797 20.18 -0.56 3.79
N VAL A 798 19.80 -1.83 3.69
CA VAL A 798 18.52 -2.36 4.20
C VAL A 798 18.63 -2.64 5.71
N PRO A 799 17.87 -1.93 6.59
CA PRO A 799 17.99 -2.11 8.04
C PRO A 799 17.52 -3.51 8.51
N PRO A 800 18.05 -4.03 9.64
CA PRO A 800 17.58 -5.31 10.20
C PRO A 800 16.07 -5.32 10.48
N GLY A 801 15.39 -6.39 10.05
CA GLY A 801 13.93 -6.51 10.15
C GLY A 801 13.17 -5.70 9.10
N HIS A 802 13.84 -5.14 8.10
CA HIS A 802 13.23 -4.60 6.89
C HIS A 802 13.52 -5.50 5.68
N ALA A 803 12.73 -5.33 4.63
CA ALA A 803 12.95 -5.94 3.33
C ALA A 803 12.55 -4.98 2.21
N VAL A 804 13.18 -5.08 1.04
CA VAL A 804 12.74 -4.39 -0.17
C VAL A 804 11.79 -5.31 -0.92
N LEU A 805 10.56 -4.86 -1.13
CA LEU A 805 9.47 -5.63 -1.72
C LEU A 805 8.97 -4.93 -3.00
N SER A 806 8.83 -5.70 -4.07
CA SER A 806 8.12 -5.31 -5.29
C SER A 806 7.05 -6.36 -5.59
N LEU A 807 5.88 -5.89 -6.04
CA LEU A 807 4.71 -6.73 -6.24
C LEU A 807 4.13 -6.51 -7.63
N THR A 808 3.57 -7.57 -8.20
CA THR A 808 2.77 -7.49 -9.43
C THR A 808 1.50 -8.28 -9.20
N THR A 809 0.34 -7.72 -9.56
CA THR A 809 -0.94 -8.43 -9.44
C THR A 809 -1.17 -9.34 -10.64
N VAL A 810 -2.08 -10.31 -10.51
CA VAL A 810 -2.53 -11.13 -11.65
C VAL A 810 -3.11 -10.29 -12.80
N GLN A 811 -3.62 -9.08 -12.53
CA GLN A 811 -4.09 -8.12 -13.54
C GLN A 811 -2.96 -7.30 -14.20
N GLY A 812 -1.73 -7.37 -13.69
CA GLY A 812 -0.58 -6.65 -14.22
C GLY A 812 -0.35 -5.25 -13.62
N GLU A 813 -1.10 -4.87 -12.60
CA GLU A 813 -0.76 -3.70 -11.79
C GLU A 813 0.53 -3.96 -11.02
N HIS A 814 1.39 -2.95 -10.85
CA HIS A 814 2.74 -3.12 -10.29
C HIS A 814 3.04 -2.13 -9.15
N ALA A 815 3.61 -2.63 -8.06
CA ALA A 815 4.23 -1.83 -7.01
C ALA A 815 5.76 -1.86 -7.19
N PRO A 816 6.41 -0.68 -7.27
CA PRO A 816 7.86 -0.60 -7.42
C PRO A 816 8.59 -1.20 -6.21
N PRO A 817 9.90 -1.51 -6.30
CA PRO A 817 10.69 -1.98 -5.17
C PRO A 817 10.80 -0.92 -4.08
N LEU A 818 10.08 -1.14 -2.98
CA LEU A 818 9.97 -0.23 -1.85
C LEU A 818 10.36 -0.93 -0.54
N LEU A 819 10.92 -0.16 0.38
CA LEU A 819 11.38 -0.66 1.68
C LEU A 819 10.18 -0.81 2.64
N VAL A 820 9.99 -2.03 3.17
CA VAL A 820 8.98 -2.41 4.15
C VAL A 820 9.65 -2.61 5.52
N ASP A 821 9.10 -2.00 6.57
CA ASP A 821 9.36 -2.39 7.95
C ASP A 821 8.46 -3.57 8.32
N LEU A 822 9.05 -4.72 8.64
CA LEU A 822 8.33 -5.95 8.96
C LEU A 822 7.96 -6.06 10.45
N ARG A 823 8.32 -5.07 11.28
CA ARG A 823 8.08 -5.04 12.73
C ARG A 823 6.91 -4.15 13.15
N ALA A 824 6.25 -3.47 12.20
CA ALA A 824 5.28 -2.39 12.40
C ALA A 824 3.81 -2.77 12.12
#